data_AF-A0A0Q5P4F3-F1
#
_entry.id   AF-A0A0Q5P4F3-F1
#
_cell.length_a   1.000
_cell.length_b   1.000
_cell.length_c   1.000
_cell.angle_alpha   90.00
_cell.angle_beta   90.00
_cell.angle_gamma   90.00
#
_symmetry.space_group_name_H-M   'P 1'
#
loop_
_entity.id
_entity.type
_entity.pdbx_description
1 polymer ?
#
loop_
_entity_poly.entity_id
_entity_poly.type
_entity_poly.pdbx_seq_one_letter_code
_entity_poly.pdbx_strand_id
1 'polypeptide(L)'
;MAWMLWHPLIVRSFSSSLTTLVALSIGVGIIPALFGGLTVASLRASARNKAARSFFQAPVTIGIPSAVLSIVLGYSSVWALALAVLAGLTAKGLGTVLLLMNFSSMRGSMTFLGISRVAGLLAKRHLTDFLIGVDKAIGDDPSSASLFLDRVRILPTDCAGIIAICRALVAARTGHSTEALQLLEVALSQQTRRRRIHGWIRLQGAEVLVALGRPEEALRLLDAVESKLSRRADAVWLRRAETLRIRLSMALEIDNAHLQKMIAEYRWRAIRTSDLSRLHETEVWLLRLRVGMGELSDAGDTARALAMWMEGHRDVMREDEHAERQIFLANILLDANETGTGPQLLSAQYVKEVDPRSDIERATDLLTSAVQSLVGGTYVIPRCLAELSMARALHLAGDSKHAQAYILSSLRAMQSIRYQLPTSAWRGSWELIQSRAFALAFDLAWLEVSPDSRCFLLVELIEAAKAQAVPRVRDAAGTATADIFDVLLGTLAAAPKDAQKADLLDAAPSITVAHSSWVSDASTEPLPLRRAINFRSSSSEIYWGGIECGDWFQWFILESDGMFHYDRFPTQDIARPVDRLLKSIPNRASTEGAEKFALRKAASPLFEKSAVTEATPEYETDEYLLLGEAAKTLIPDELREKLLARTRENPLRVIVGLGGRLSSLPIAAFPLDTKSSVRFVERALISYVPSFAAVASTWRDAPMSLSSLYPLSLAVVTPNETRDTPPKDRLTYAARFPPYARKRRRGYVNQEVLKELLQSITGPATAYFAGHVHQGELFEPASSGLMLANGERLTMRELLRRDEDGTAQFPMPSRVVLAGCSSLGVRVTATDTKGVDRQFEWFGLAIGVLLAGAHDVICTLFELPDIEETSDFDHEVTTRMTIAAEPAEALRDAQLRALDDQRRGAMITPAVWQSYVHICR
;
A
#
# COMPACT_ATOMS: atom_id res chain seq x y z
N MET A 1 -5.49 -81.56 82.92
CA MET A 1 -4.27 -82.05 82.23
C MET A 1 -3.76 -80.91 81.36
N ALA A 2 -2.86 -80.09 81.91
CA ALA A 2 -1.41 -80.16 81.65
C ALA A 2 -1.12 -79.79 80.19
N TRP A 3 -0.45 -78.70 79.83
CA TRP A 3 0.60 -77.98 80.53
C TRP A 3 0.66 -76.55 79.97
N MET A 4 0.82 -75.60 80.89
CA MET A 4 0.93 -74.17 80.71
C MET A 4 2.43 -73.85 80.83
N LEU A 5 3.01 -72.99 79.96
CA LEU A 5 3.96 -71.89 80.31
C LEU A 5 4.98 -71.48 79.19
N TRP A 6 5.01 -70.14 78.95
CA TRP A 6 6.08 -69.25 78.42
C TRP A 6 6.14 -69.10 76.88
N HIS A 7 6.11 -67.93 76.22
CA HIS A 7 6.74 -66.64 76.52
C HIS A 7 6.10 -65.47 75.70
N PRO A 8 6.06 -64.19 76.19
CA PRO A 8 5.46 -63.06 75.47
C PRO A 8 6.51 -62.27 74.67
N LEU A 9 6.66 -62.53 73.35
CA LEU A 9 7.48 -61.68 72.46
C LEU A 9 6.91 -61.47 71.03
N ILE A 10 5.72 -61.97 70.70
CA ILE A 10 5.19 -61.93 69.32
C ILE A 10 4.05 -60.90 69.10
N VAL A 11 3.66 -60.11 70.12
CA VAL A 11 2.54 -59.15 69.97
C VAL A 11 2.99 -57.70 69.69
N ARG A 12 4.29 -57.37 69.79
CA ARG A 12 4.78 -56.00 69.46
C ARG A 12 5.21 -55.79 68.00
N SER A 13 5.30 -56.84 67.18
CA SER A 13 5.73 -56.74 65.77
C SER A 13 4.58 -56.63 64.75
N PHE A 14 3.33 -56.82 65.16
CA PHE A 14 2.19 -56.82 64.23
C PHE A 14 1.39 -55.52 64.20
N SER A 15 1.50 -54.64 65.21
CA SER A 15 0.78 -53.35 65.21
C SER A 15 1.50 -52.24 64.43
N SER A 16 2.84 -52.28 64.32
CA SER A 16 3.63 -51.29 63.57
C SER A 16 3.59 -51.53 62.06
N SER A 17 3.56 -52.78 61.62
CA SER A 17 3.52 -53.12 60.19
C SER A 17 2.18 -52.78 59.56
N LEU A 18 1.06 -52.94 60.28
CA LEU A 18 -0.29 -52.64 59.77
C LEU A 18 -0.56 -51.11 59.71
N THR A 19 -0.09 -50.35 60.70
CA THR A 19 -0.17 -48.87 60.66
C THR A 19 0.72 -48.28 59.59
N THR A 20 1.89 -48.87 59.32
CA THR A 20 2.78 -48.43 58.23
C THR A 20 2.19 -48.76 56.87
N LEU A 21 1.54 -49.92 56.70
CA LEU A 21 0.89 -50.30 55.43
C LEU A 21 -0.37 -49.45 55.15
N VAL A 22 -1.17 -49.16 56.18
CA VAL A 22 -2.37 -48.29 56.05
C VAL A 22 -1.96 -46.82 55.83
N ALA A 23 -0.90 -46.33 56.49
CA ALA A 23 -0.34 -45.01 56.22
C ALA A 23 0.28 -44.90 54.81
N LEU A 24 0.94 -45.95 54.30
CA LEU A 24 1.40 -45.99 52.91
C LEU A 24 0.24 -46.01 51.91
N SER A 25 -0.83 -46.76 52.20
CA SER A 25 -1.99 -46.87 51.31
C SER A 25 -2.77 -45.56 51.21
N ILE A 26 -2.92 -44.85 52.34
CA ILE A 26 -3.57 -43.56 52.43
C ILE A 26 -2.68 -42.45 51.82
N GLY A 27 -1.36 -42.49 52.04
CA GLY A 27 -0.41 -41.53 51.46
C GLY A 27 -0.24 -41.66 49.94
N VAL A 28 -0.30 -42.88 49.40
CA VAL A 28 -0.14 -43.13 47.95
C VAL A 28 -1.43 -42.86 47.15
N GLY A 29 -2.61 -42.95 47.77
CA GLY A 29 -3.88 -42.67 47.10
C GLY A 29 -4.39 -41.22 47.23
N ILE A 30 -4.26 -40.60 48.41
CA ILE A 30 -4.91 -39.32 48.71
C ILE A 30 -4.07 -38.13 48.26
N ILE A 31 -2.74 -38.22 48.33
CA ILE A 31 -1.83 -37.11 47.97
C ILE A 31 -1.86 -36.85 46.44
N PRO A 32 -1.84 -37.86 45.54
CA PRO A 32 -1.99 -37.61 44.11
C PRO A 32 -3.38 -37.13 43.71
N ALA A 33 -4.43 -37.55 44.43
CA ALA A 33 -5.80 -37.12 44.16
C ALA A 33 -6.06 -35.67 44.60
N LEU A 34 -5.52 -35.25 45.75
CA LEU A 34 -5.58 -33.85 46.21
C LEU A 34 -4.73 -32.93 45.35
N PHE A 35 -3.51 -33.33 44.94
CA PHE A 35 -2.71 -32.55 44.00
C PHE A 35 -3.34 -32.51 42.61
N GLY A 36 -3.92 -33.61 42.12
CA GLY A 36 -4.67 -33.64 40.86
C GLY A 36 -5.88 -32.70 40.87
N GLY A 37 -6.65 -32.70 41.96
CA GLY A 37 -7.82 -31.83 42.15
C GLY A 37 -7.46 -30.35 42.24
N LEU A 38 -6.45 -29.98 43.04
CA LEU A 38 -5.98 -28.59 43.15
C LEU A 38 -5.35 -28.07 41.85
N THR A 39 -4.66 -28.93 41.10
CA THR A 39 -4.06 -28.55 39.80
C THR A 39 -5.14 -28.32 38.75
N VAL A 40 -6.19 -29.15 38.72
CA VAL A 40 -7.34 -28.97 37.79
C VAL A 40 -8.19 -27.75 38.16
N ALA A 41 -8.38 -27.45 39.46
CA ALA A 41 -9.10 -26.27 39.91
C ALA A 41 -8.34 -24.96 39.63
N SER A 42 -7.01 -24.95 39.81
CA SER A 42 -6.15 -23.80 39.49
C SER A 42 -5.96 -23.61 37.97
N LEU A 43 -5.98 -24.69 37.17
CA LEU A 43 -5.98 -24.63 35.71
C LEU A 43 -7.29 -24.06 35.13
N ARG A 44 -8.45 -24.35 35.74
CA ARG A 44 -9.74 -23.76 35.33
C ARG A 44 -9.87 -22.28 35.68
N ALA A 45 -9.18 -21.81 36.71
CA ALA A 45 -9.23 -20.41 37.16
C ALA A 45 -8.21 -19.48 36.46
N SER A 46 -7.26 -20.00 35.69
CA SER A 46 -6.04 -19.27 35.30
C SER A 46 -5.74 -19.25 33.79
N ALA A 47 -6.75 -18.99 32.96
CA ALA A 47 -6.59 -18.79 31.52
C ALA A 47 -6.20 -17.33 31.18
N ARG A 48 -5.09 -16.78 31.72
CA ARG A 48 -4.49 -15.51 31.26
C ARG A 48 -2.94 -15.50 31.37
N ASN A 49 -2.30 -16.01 30.31
CA ASN A 49 -0.99 -15.74 29.70
C ASN A 49 0.33 -15.45 30.47
N LYS A 50 0.40 -15.22 31.79
CA LYS A 50 1.69 -14.89 32.45
C LYS A 50 2.38 -16.03 33.20
N ALA A 51 1.74 -17.18 33.41
CA ALA A 51 2.25 -18.22 34.31
C ALA A 51 3.12 -19.33 33.65
N ALA A 52 3.27 -19.34 32.32
CA ALA A 52 4.09 -20.36 31.65
C ALA A 52 5.56 -20.33 32.10
N ARG A 53 6.08 -19.15 32.49
CA ARG A 53 7.43 -19.00 33.07
C ARG A 53 7.54 -19.54 34.50
N SER A 54 6.52 -19.37 35.33
CA SER A 54 6.51 -19.83 36.72
C SER A 54 6.39 -21.36 36.83
N PHE A 55 5.72 -21.99 35.85
CA PHE A 55 5.48 -23.43 35.86
C PHE A 55 6.70 -24.28 35.50
N PHE A 56 7.61 -23.75 34.66
CA PHE A 56 8.91 -24.39 34.37
C PHE A 56 9.92 -24.25 35.52
N GLN A 57 9.70 -23.33 36.47
CA GLN A 57 10.58 -23.15 37.65
C GLN A 57 10.20 -24.08 38.81
N ALA A 58 8.95 -24.55 38.89
CA ALA A 58 8.45 -25.42 39.97
C ALA A 58 9.26 -26.72 40.22
N PRO A 59 9.71 -27.49 39.20
CA PRO A 59 10.51 -28.69 39.45
C PRO A 59 11.92 -28.36 39.97
N VAL A 60 12.44 -27.18 39.67
CA VAL A 60 13.74 -26.68 40.17
C VAL A 60 13.58 -26.20 41.61
N THR A 61 12.52 -25.45 41.92
CA THR A 61 12.26 -24.92 43.26
C THR A 61 11.78 -25.96 44.27
N ILE A 62 11.26 -27.11 43.86
CA ILE A 62 10.87 -28.20 44.78
C ILE A 62 11.93 -29.31 44.79
N GLY A 63 12.53 -29.61 43.63
CA GLY A 63 13.55 -30.66 43.50
C GLY A 63 14.86 -30.31 44.21
N ILE A 64 15.32 -29.06 44.12
CA ILE A 64 16.57 -28.63 44.76
C ILE A 64 16.45 -28.63 46.30
N PRO A 65 15.40 -28.04 46.93
CA PRO A 65 15.27 -28.10 48.38
C PRO A 65 15.07 -29.52 48.89
N SER A 66 14.36 -30.38 48.16
CA SER A 66 14.18 -31.79 48.55
C SER A 66 15.49 -32.56 48.49
N ALA A 67 16.32 -32.35 47.47
CA ALA A 67 17.65 -32.96 47.36
C ALA A 67 18.63 -32.42 48.41
N VAL A 68 18.61 -31.11 48.67
CA VAL A 68 19.42 -30.48 49.72
C VAL A 68 18.99 -30.95 51.11
N LEU A 69 17.69 -31.06 51.38
CA LEU A 69 17.15 -31.58 52.64
C LEU A 69 17.50 -33.07 52.82
N SER A 70 17.55 -33.85 51.73
CA SER A 70 17.99 -35.27 51.76
C SER A 70 19.47 -35.42 52.12
N ILE A 71 20.31 -34.51 51.60
CA ILE A 71 21.75 -34.45 51.88
C ILE A 71 21.99 -33.98 53.33
N VAL A 72 21.27 -32.96 53.79
CA VAL A 72 21.38 -32.40 55.15
C VAL A 72 20.87 -33.39 56.22
N LEU A 73 19.85 -34.19 55.92
CA LEU A 73 19.29 -35.18 56.85
C LEU A 73 20.02 -36.53 56.82
N GLY A 74 21.13 -36.66 56.07
CA GLY A 74 21.99 -37.85 56.10
C GLY A 74 21.37 -39.12 55.51
N TYR A 75 20.32 -39.00 54.68
CA TYR A 75 19.71 -40.14 54.00
C TYR A 75 20.58 -40.57 52.81
N SER A 76 21.51 -41.50 53.03
CA SER A 76 22.33 -42.14 51.99
C SER A 76 21.53 -43.12 51.11
N SER A 77 20.23 -42.92 50.95
CA SER A 77 19.36 -43.92 50.33
C SER A 77 19.13 -43.59 48.86
N VAL A 78 19.53 -44.54 48.00
CA VAL A 78 19.21 -44.65 46.57
C VAL A 78 17.73 -44.34 46.27
N TRP A 79 16.85 -44.47 47.26
CA TRP A 79 15.43 -44.12 47.21
C TRP A 79 15.13 -42.63 47.01
N ALA A 80 15.93 -41.70 47.56
CA ALA A 80 15.73 -40.27 47.32
C ALA A 80 16.09 -39.90 45.87
N LEU A 81 17.16 -40.51 45.34
CA LEU A 81 17.53 -40.40 43.94
C LEU A 81 16.48 -41.05 43.02
N ALA A 82 15.98 -42.23 43.38
CA ALA A 82 14.93 -42.91 42.64
C ALA A 82 13.62 -42.11 42.64
N LEU A 83 13.22 -41.50 43.76
CA LEU A 83 12.06 -40.62 43.86
C LEU A 83 12.26 -39.31 43.09
N ALA A 84 13.45 -38.72 43.10
CA ALA A 84 13.75 -37.55 42.27
C ALA A 84 13.74 -37.89 40.76
N VAL A 85 14.23 -39.06 40.38
CA VAL A 85 14.16 -39.58 39.01
C VAL A 85 12.72 -39.91 38.63
N LEU A 86 11.93 -40.51 39.52
CA LEU A 86 10.51 -40.80 39.30
C LEU A 86 9.68 -39.51 39.23
N ALA A 87 9.98 -38.52 40.05
CA ALA A 87 9.38 -37.19 40.03
C ALA A 87 9.76 -36.42 38.76
N GLY A 88 11.01 -36.54 38.29
CA GLY A 88 11.46 -36.00 37.01
C GLY A 88 10.80 -36.69 35.82
N LEU A 89 10.64 -38.02 35.87
CA LEU A 89 9.97 -38.81 34.84
C LEU A 89 8.45 -38.58 34.83
N THR A 90 7.82 -38.45 35.99
CA THR A 90 6.39 -38.10 36.11
C THR A 90 6.15 -36.64 35.77
N ALA A 91 7.01 -35.69 36.11
CA ALA A 91 6.91 -34.30 35.66
C ALA A 91 7.13 -34.16 34.15
N LYS A 92 8.05 -34.94 33.57
CA LYS A 92 8.25 -35.00 32.12
C LYS A 92 7.08 -35.70 31.41
N GLY A 93 6.56 -36.78 31.99
CA GLY A 93 5.38 -37.49 31.53
C GLY A 93 4.12 -36.63 31.61
N LEU A 94 3.91 -35.93 32.73
CA LEU A 94 2.79 -35.01 32.98
C LEU A 94 2.93 -33.75 32.13
N GLY A 95 4.14 -33.22 31.91
CA GLY A 95 4.40 -32.13 30.97
C GLY A 95 4.10 -32.54 29.53
N THR A 96 4.38 -33.81 29.16
CA THR A 96 4.01 -34.37 27.86
C THR A 96 2.49 -34.60 27.76
N VAL A 97 1.85 -35.10 28.81
CA VAL A 97 0.39 -35.27 28.89
C VAL A 97 -0.33 -33.92 28.90
N LEU A 98 0.20 -32.90 29.57
CA LEU A 98 -0.33 -31.52 29.57
C LEU A 98 -0.07 -30.82 28.23
N LEU A 99 1.05 -31.10 27.54
CA LEU A 99 1.22 -30.74 26.13
C LEU A 99 0.16 -31.41 25.26
N LEU A 100 -0.12 -32.70 25.48
CA LEU A 100 -1.16 -33.47 24.80
C LEU A 100 -2.59 -33.06 25.21
N MET A 101 -2.78 -32.44 26.39
CA MET A 101 -4.07 -31.90 26.86
C MET A 101 -4.27 -30.44 26.43
N ASN A 102 -3.23 -29.60 26.36
CA ASN A 102 -3.26 -28.31 25.65
C ASN A 102 -3.38 -28.51 24.13
N PHE A 103 -3.01 -29.67 23.62
CA PHE A 103 -3.41 -30.13 22.28
C PHE A 103 -4.93 -30.14 22.08
N SER A 104 -5.74 -30.16 23.15
CA SER A 104 -7.20 -30.07 23.05
C SER A 104 -7.71 -28.68 22.65
N SER A 105 -6.98 -27.59 22.96
CA SER A 105 -7.25 -26.25 22.42
C SER A 105 -6.65 -26.07 21.01
N MET A 106 -5.56 -26.77 20.68
CA MET A 106 -5.01 -26.88 19.31
C MET A 106 -5.74 -27.91 18.41
N ARG A 107 -6.86 -28.51 18.87
CA ARG A 107 -7.60 -29.55 18.12
C ARG A 107 -8.10 -29.10 16.74
N GLY A 108 -8.15 -27.80 16.45
CA GLY A 108 -8.52 -27.30 15.12
C GLY A 108 -7.41 -27.48 14.07
N SER A 109 -6.15 -27.16 14.41
CA SER A 109 -5.07 -26.95 13.44
C SER A 109 -4.22 -28.19 13.13
N MET A 110 -4.41 -29.33 13.80
CA MET A 110 -3.48 -30.47 13.69
C MET A 110 -4.11 -31.86 13.57
N THR A 111 -5.44 -31.95 13.46
CA THR A 111 -6.17 -33.23 13.35
C THR A 111 -5.79 -34.08 12.13
N PHE A 112 -5.16 -33.47 11.13
CA PHE A 112 -4.76 -34.12 9.88
C PHE A 112 -3.55 -35.07 10.04
N LEU A 113 -2.67 -34.87 11.02
CA LEU A 113 -1.45 -35.66 11.24
C LEU A 113 -1.73 -37.06 11.85
N GLY A 114 -2.68 -37.13 12.78
CA GLY A 114 -3.00 -38.32 13.58
C GLY A 114 -1.99 -38.62 14.69
N ILE A 115 -2.46 -39.30 15.74
CA ILE A 115 -1.72 -39.51 17.00
C ILE A 115 -0.37 -40.22 16.81
N SER A 116 -0.30 -41.21 15.90
CA SER A 116 0.95 -41.95 15.63
C SER A 116 2.09 -41.08 15.09
N ARG A 117 1.78 -40.02 14.32
CA ARG A 117 2.80 -39.10 13.78
C ARG A 117 3.18 -38.04 14.80
N VAL A 118 2.23 -37.55 15.59
CA VAL A 118 2.52 -36.71 16.75
C VAL A 118 3.49 -37.42 17.69
N ALA A 119 3.26 -38.70 18.00
CA ALA A 119 4.16 -39.52 18.80
C ALA A 119 5.54 -39.71 18.14
N GLY A 120 5.59 -39.95 16.83
CA GLY A 120 6.86 -40.09 16.09
C GLY A 120 7.69 -38.80 16.05
N LEU A 121 7.05 -37.65 15.87
CA LEU A 121 7.68 -36.33 15.92
C LEU A 121 8.16 -35.98 17.34
N LEU A 122 7.38 -36.37 18.35
CA LEU A 122 7.72 -36.20 19.76
C LEU A 122 8.95 -37.03 20.13
N ALA A 123 9.01 -38.30 19.72
CA ALA A 123 10.13 -39.20 19.98
C ALA A 123 11.45 -38.67 19.38
N LYS A 124 11.37 -37.94 18.25
CA LYS A 124 12.52 -37.32 17.60
C LYS A 124 12.83 -35.89 18.08
N ARG A 125 12.13 -35.39 19.10
CA ARG A 125 12.24 -34.01 19.62
C ARG A 125 11.99 -32.90 18.59
N HIS A 126 11.31 -33.21 17.48
CA HIS A 126 10.98 -32.25 16.44
C HIS A 126 9.54 -31.74 16.50
N LEU A 127 8.70 -32.29 17.39
CA LEU A 127 7.29 -31.93 17.45
C LEU A 127 7.09 -30.42 17.65
N THR A 128 7.79 -29.79 18.59
CA THR A 128 7.59 -28.37 18.89
C THR A 128 7.95 -27.48 17.70
N ASP A 129 9.14 -27.64 17.12
CA ASP A 129 9.55 -26.86 15.94
C ASP A 129 8.65 -27.13 14.73
N PHE A 130 8.27 -28.40 14.52
CA PHE A 130 7.36 -28.76 13.43
C PHE A 130 5.98 -28.10 13.61
N LEU A 131 5.42 -28.14 14.82
CA LEU A 131 4.11 -27.56 15.08
C LEU A 131 4.13 -26.04 15.00
N ILE A 132 5.15 -25.39 15.56
CA ILE A 132 5.30 -23.93 15.46
C ILE A 132 5.51 -23.54 13.99
N GLY A 133 6.37 -24.25 13.26
CA GLY A 133 6.61 -23.97 11.84
C GLY A 133 5.35 -24.13 10.98
N VAL A 134 4.55 -25.17 11.22
CA VAL A 134 3.27 -25.39 10.51
C VAL A 134 2.23 -24.32 10.88
N ASP A 135 2.07 -24.05 12.17
CA ASP A 135 1.15 -23.03 12.68
C ASP A 135 1.49 -21.64 12.13
N LYS A 136 2.78 -21.28 12.15
CA LYS A 136 3.31 -20.03 11.60
C LYS A 136 3.17 -19.94 10.08
N ALA A 137 3.43 -21.02 9.34
CA ALA A 137 3.30 -21.03 7.89
C ALA A 137 1.85 -20.84 7.40
N ILE A 138 0.86 -21.35 8.16
CA ILE A 138 -0.56 -21.31 7.78
C ILE A 138 -1.26 -20.11 8.38
N GLY A 139 -0.87 -19.75 9.59
CA GLY A 139 -1.34 -18.60 10.32
C GLY A 139 -0.53 -17.36 9.99
N ASP A 140 -0.64 -16.46 10.94
CA ASP A 140 -0.41 -15.03 10.92
C ASP A 140 1.04 -14.56 10.75
N ASP A 141 2.02 -15.45 10.62
CA ASP A 141 3.44 -15.07 10.61
C ASP A 141 4.30 -16.11 9.85
N PRO A 142 4.20 -16.14 8.50
CA PRO A 142 4.82 -17.18 7.67
C PRO A 142 6.34 -17.02 7.59
N SER A 143 6.86 -15.80 7.64
CA SER A 143 8.30 -15.55 7.53
C SER A 143 9.08 -16.14 8.70
N SER A 144 8.54 -16.09 9.93
CA SER A 144 9.15 -16.77 11.08
C SER A 144 9.08 -18.30 11.01
N ALA A 145 8.20 -18.87 10.18
CA ALA A 145 8.06 -20.33 10.04
C ALA A 145 9.36 -20.98 9.58
N SER A 146 10.10 -20.32 8.68
CA SER A 146 11.39 -20.81 8.14
C SER A 146 12.38 -21.21 9.25
N LEU A 147 12.50 -20.39 10.30
CA LEU A 147 13.37 -20.62 11.46
C LEU A 147 13.08 -21.94 12.19
N PHE A 148 11.81 -22.38 12.17
CA PHE A 148 11.38 -23.62 12.79
C PHE A 148 11.39 -24.78 11.80
N LEU A 149 10.92 -24.56 10.57
CA LEU A 149 10.88 -25.57 9.51
C LEU A 149 12.30 -26.09 9.18
N ASP A 150 13.32 -25.23 9.23
CA ASP A 150 14.71 -25.60 8.94
C ASP A 150 15.40 -26.38 10.07
N ARG A 151 14.90 -26.28 11.30
CA ARG A 151 15.39 -27.07 12.44
C ARG A 151 14.88 -28.51 12.39
N VAL A 152 13.85 -28.78 11.58
CA VAL A 152 13.25 -30.10 11.45
C VAL A 152 14.00 -30.92 10.38
N ARG A 153 15.15 -31.48 10.77
CA ARG A 153 16.05 -32.21 9.85
C ARG A 153 15.61 -33.64 9.53
N ILE A 154 14.94 -34.33 10.47
CA ILE A 154 14.56 -35.74 10.31
C ILE A 154 13.05 -35.90 10.47
N LEU A 155 12.35 -36.05 9.34
CA LEU A 155 10.90 -36.19 9.29
C LEU A 155 10.47 -37.63 9.01
N PRO A 156 9.28 -38.04 9.48
CA PRO A 156 8.55 -39.12 8.83
C PRO A 156 8.35 -38.81 7.34
N THR A 157 8.49 -39.80 6.47
CA THR A 157 8.40 -39.64 5.01
C THR A 157 7.10 -38.95 4.57
N ASP A 158 5.98 -39.31 5.21
CA ASP A 158 4.66 -38.72 4.93
C ASP A 158 4.52 -37.25 5.34
N CYS A 159 5.48 -36.67 6.09
CA CYS A 159 5.47 -35.28 6.53
C CYS A 159 6.33 -34.37 5.63
N ALA A 160 7.10 -34.93 4.69
CA ALA A 160 7.92 -34.14 3.76
C ALA A 160 7.05 -33.19 2.90
N GLY A 161 5.91 -33.69 2.40
CA GLY A 161 4.95 -32.88 1.66
C GLY A 161 4.33 -31.75 2.49
N ILE A 162 4.21 -31.91 3.81
CA ILE A 162 3.71 -30.86 4.72
C ILE A 162 4.72 -29.71 4.81
N ILE A 163 6.02 -30.03 4.96
CA ILE A 163 7.05 -29.00 4.99
C ILE A 163 7.18 -28.31 3.63
N ALA A 164 7.12 -29.08 2.53
CA ALA A 164 7.17 -28.52 1.19
C ALA A 164 6.01 -27.54 0.95
N ILE A 165 4.78 -27.87 1.37
CA ILE A 165 3.65 -26.93 1.21
C ILE A 165 3.73 -25.74 2.17
N CYS A 166 4.22 -25.93 3.40
CA CYS A 166 4.46 -24.81 4.32
C CYS A 166 5.52 -23.86 3.74
N ARG A 167 6.60 -24.38 3.15
CA ARG A 167 7.60 -23.55 2.46
C ARG A 167 7.04 -22.90 1.20
N ALA A 168 6.18 -23.61 0.45
CA ALA A 168 5.48 -23.03 -0.69
C ALA A 168 4.58 -21.86 -0.28
N LEU A 169 3.87 -21.97 0.85
CA LEU A 169 3.09 -20.87 1.43
C LEU A 169 3.96 -19.69 1.82
N VAL A 170 5.11 -19.94 2.45
CA VAL A 170 6.08 -18.88 2.79
C VAL A 170 6.61 -18.22 1.53
N ALA A 171 7.06 -18.99 0.54
CA ALA A 171 7.56 -18.49 -0.75
C ALA A 171 6.48 -17.71 -1.52
N ALA A 172 5.23 -18.19 -1.52
CA ALA A 172 4.13 -17.53 -2.22
C ALA A 172 3.79 -16.18 -1.61
N ARG A 173 3.73 -16.12 -0.28
CA ARG A 173 3.45 -14.89 0.45
C ARG A 173 4.62 -13.90 0.27
N THR A 174 5.87 -14.36 0.44
CA THR A 174 7.09 -13.54 0.24
C THR A 174 7.37 -13.11 -1.21
N GLY A 175 6.46 -13.37 -2.16
CA GLY A 175 6.58 -12.93 -3.55
C GLY A 175 7.51 -13.79 -4.43
N HIS A 176 8.04 -14.91 -3.92
CA HIS A 176 8.88 -15.85 -4.67
C HIS A 176 8.01 -16.82 -5.49
N SER A 177 7.29 -16.31 -6.49
CA SER A 177 6.27 -17.08 -7.23
C SER A 177 6.82 -18.36 -7.90
N THR A 178 8.02 -18.31 -8.49
CA THR A 178 8.63 -19.48 -9.14
C THR A 178 8.99 -20.55 -8.13
N GLU A 179 9.61 -20.17 -7.02
CA GLU A 179 9.96 -21.09 -5.93
C GLU A 179 8.71 -21.70 -5.30
N ALA A 180 7.68 -20.88 -5.05
CA ALA A 180 6.40 -21.32 -4.52
C ALA A 180 5.75 -22.39 -5.40
N LEU A 181 5.75 -22.23 -6.72
CA LEU A 181 5.22 -23.22 -7.66
C LEU A 181 6.03 -24.51 -7.68
N GLN A 182 7.37 -24.42 -7.65
CA GLN A 182 8.24 -25.59 -7.57
C GLN A 182 8.02 -26.37 -6.27
N LEU A 183 7.95 -25.68 -5.14
CA LEU A 183 7.69 -26.29 -3.83
C LEU A 183 6.27 -26.87 -3.73
N LEU A 184 5.28 -26.22 -4.34
CA LEU A 184 3.91 -26.73 -4.47
C LEU A 184 3.89 -28.03 -5.29
N GLU A 185 4.58 -28.08 -6.43
CA GLU A 185 4.69 -29.29 -7.26
C GLU A 185 5.36 -30.43 -6.48
N VAL A 186 6.46 -30.12 -5.78
CA VAL A 186 7.12 -31.07 -4.87
C VAL A 186 6.12 -31.56 -3.82
N ALA A 187 5.37 -30.69 -3.16
CA ALA A 187 4.39 -31.07 -2.14
C ALA A 187 3.28 -31.98 -2.70
N LEU A 188 2.76 -31.67 -3.89
CA LEU A 188 1.69 -32.43 -4.54
C LEU A 188 2.15 -33.77 -5.12
N SER A 189 3.43 -33.87 -5.52
CA SER A 189 4.05 -35.11 -6.04
C SER A 189 4.33 -36.15 -4.94
N GLN A 190 4.44 -35.72 -3.68
CA GLN A 190 4.66 -36.61 -2.55
C GLN A 190 3.45 -37.53 -2.31
N GLN A 191 3.55 -38.77 -2.77
CA GLN A 191 2.52 -39.77 -2.54
C GLN A 191 2.49 -40.22 -1.08
N THR A 192 1.57 -39.65 -0.29
CA THR A 192 1.23 -40.16 1.03
C THR A 192 0.07 -41.16 0.94
N ARG A 193 0.22 -42.33 1.57
CA ARG A 193 -0.88 -43.31 1.69
C ARG A 193 -2.03 -42.78 2.56
N ARG A 194 -1.81 -41.68 3.30
CA ARG A 194 -2.81 -41.11 4.21
C ARG A 194 -3.62 -40.00 3.54
N ARG A 195 -4.88 -40.33 3.22
CA ARG A 195 -5.84 -39.42 2.58
C ARG A 195 -5.96 -38.05 3.28
N ARG A 196 -5.90 -37.98 4.61
CA ARG A 196 -6.00 -36.72 5.38
C ARG A 196 -4.87 -35.74 5.13
N ILE A 197 -3.62 -36.22 5.18
CA ILE A 197 -2.45 -35.39 4.90
C ILE A 197 -2.50 -34.92 3.45
N HIS A 198 -2.88 -35.80 2.52
CA HIS A 198 -3.05 -35.45 1.12
C HIS A 198 -4.11 -34.39 0.87
N GLY A 199 -5.30 -34.53 1.49
CA GLY A 199 -6.38 -33.56 1.38
C GLY A 199 -6.01 -32.22 1.99
N TRP A 200 -5.28 -32.23 3.11
CA TRP A 200 -4.78 -31.02 3.75
C TRP A 200 -3.70 -30.31 2.92
N ILE A 201 -2.71 -31.04 2.37
CA ILE A 201 -1.69 -30.48 1.46
C ILE A 201 -2.38 -29.83 0.27
N ARG A 202 -3.44 -30.45 -0.26
CA ARG A 202 -4.22 -29.85 -1.34
C ARG A 202 -4.94 -28.58 -0.90
N LEU A 203 -5.64 -28.58 0.23
CA LEU A 203 -6.27 -27.35 0.74
C LEU A 203 -5.26 -26.20 0.85
N GLN A 204 -4.09 -26.46 1.42
CA GLN A 204 -3.02 -25.46 1.53
C GLN A 204 -2.43 -25.10 0.15
N GLY A 205 -2.34 -26.04 -0.79
CA GLY A 205 -1.96 -25.77 -2.17
C GLY A 205 -2.93 -24.88 -2.94
N ALA A 206 -4.23 -24.98 -2.63
CA ALA A 206 -5.21 -24.04 -3.17
C ALA A 206 -4.94 -22.62 -2.63
N GLU A 207 -4.64 -22.48 -1.33
CA GLU A 207 -4.27 -21.19 -0.73
C GLU A 207 -2.99 -20.60 -1.37
N VAL A 208 -1.98 -21.43 -1.69
CA VAL A 208 -0.79 -21.02 -2.46
C VAL A 208 -1.20 -20.47 -3.84
N LEU A 209 -2.03 -21.20 -4.59
CA LEU A 209 -2.47 -20.79 -5.92
C LEU A 209 -3.28 -19.50 -5.90
N VAL A 210 -4.10 -19.27 -4.86
CA VAL A 210 -4.81 -18.01 -4.66
C VAL A 210 -3.84 -16.86 -4.42
N ALA A 211 -2.84 -17.04 -3.55
CA ALA A 211 -1.82 -16.03 -3.30
C ALA A 211 -1.01 -15.67 -4.56
N LEU A 212 -0.87 -16.62 -5.48
CA LEU A 212 -0.20 -16.44 -6.77
C LEU A 212 -1.14 -15.91 -7.89
N GLY A 213 -2.39 -15.57 -7.58
CA GLY A 213 -3.35 -15.05 -8.57
C GLY A 213 -3.84 -16.10 -9.58
N ARG A 214 -3.89 -17.39 -9.20
CA ARG A 214 -4.36 -18.52 -10.03
C ARG A 214 -5.64 -19.18 -9.48
N PRO A 215 -6.76 -18.43 -9.37
CA PRO A 215 -7.98 -18.89 -8.68
C PRO A 215 -8.67 -20.10 -9.34
N GLU A 216 -8.65 -20.23 -10.67
CA GLU A 216 -9.26 -21.37 -11.38
C GLU A 216 -8.54 -22.71 -11.09
N GLU A 217 -7.22 -22.65 -10.95
CA GLU A 217 -6.43 -23.82 -10.55
C GLU A 217 -6.64 -24.16 -9.08
N ALA A 218 -6.79 -23.14 -8.24
CA ALA A 218 -7.15 -23.34 -6.84
C ALA A 218 -8.51 -24.06 -6.70
N LEU A 219 -9.52 -23.69 -7.50
CA LEU A 219 -10.82 -24.37 -7.53
C LEU A 219 -10.71 -25.85 -7.93
N ARG A 220 -9.99 -26.16 -9.01
CA ARG A 220 -9.73 -27.56 -9.43
C ARG A 220 -9.06 -28.37 -8.33
N LEU A 221 -8.19 -27.72 -7.57
CA LEU A 221 -7.45 -28.35 -6.49
C LEU A 221 -8.34 -28.58 -5.25
N LEU A 222 -9.28 -27.66 -4.97
CA LEU A 222 -10.33 -27.79 -3.96
C LEU A 222 -11.32 -28.92 -4.26
N ASP A 223 -11.69 -29.14 -5.53
CA ASP A 223 -12.55 -30.27 -5.94
C ASP A 223 -11.96 -31.62 -5.52
N ALA A 224 -10.63 -31.72 -5.58
CA ALA A 224 -9.95 -32.90 -5.13
C ALA A 224 -9.85 -33.03 -3.60
N VAL A 225 -10.01 -31.95 -2.82
CA VAL A 225 -9.95 -31.97 -1.35
C VAL A 225 -11.12 -32.76 -0.75
N GLU A 226 -12.33 -32.58 -1.27
CA GLU A 226 -13.55 -33.24 -0.77
C GLU A 226 -13.49 -34.76 -0.89
N SER A 227 -12.85 -35.27 -1.95
CA SER A 227 -12.63 -36.72 -2.13
C SER A 227 -11.65 -37.33 -1.10
N LYS A 228 -10.87 -36.49 -0.41
CA LYS A 228 -9.76 -36.91 0.48
C LYS A 228 -10.03 -36.63 1.95
N LEU A 229 -10.81 -35.59 2.26
CA LEU A 229 -11.28 -35.26 3.59
C LEU A 229 -12.76 -35.68 3.70
N SER A 230 -13.07 -36.73 4.45
CA SER A 230 -14.45 -37.28 4.47
C SER A 230 -14.96 -37.73 5.85
N ARG A 231 -14.17 -37.54 6.91
CA ARG A 231 -14.54 -37.99 8.27
C ARG A 231 -14.88 -36.80 9.16
N ARG A 232 -15.68 -37.05 10.22
CA ARG A 232 -16.04 -36.06 11.25
C ARG A 232 -14.84 -35.33 11.88
N ALA A 233 -13.69 -35.98 11.99
CA ALA A 233 -12.47 -35.37 12.52
C ALA A 233 -11.79 -34.36 11.56
N ASP A 234 -12.21 -34.32 10.29
CA ASP A 234 -11.69 -33.44 9.24
C ASP A 234 -12.63 -32.24 8.99
N ALA A 235 -13.71 -32.11 9.77
CA ALA A 235 -14.78 -31.13 9.55
C ALA A 235 -14.31 -29.67 9.57
N VAL A 236 -13.26 -29.34 10.33
CA VAL A 236 -12.67 -27.99 10.37
C VAL A 236 -12.01 -27.64 9.03
N TRP A 237 -11.30 -28.60 8.42
CA TRP A 237 -10.62 -28.40 7.15
C TRP A 237 -11.57 -28.41 5.97
N LEU A 238 -12.58 -29.28 6.01
CA LEU A 238 -13.69 -29.23 5.04
C LEU A 238 -14.42 -27.90 5.10
N ARG A 239 -14.70 -27.37 6.30
CA ARG A 239 -15.26 -26.03 6.49
C ARG A 239 -14.41 -24.97 5.80
N ARG A 240 -13.09 -24.97 6.07
CA ARG A 240 -12.16 -24.01 5.47
C ARG A 240 -12.10 -24.12 3.95
N ALA A 241 -12.09 -25.35 3.41
CA ALA A 241 -12.11 -25.60 1.97
C ALA A 241 -13.38 -25.07 1.30
N GLU A 242 -14.54 -25.31 1.91
CA GLU A 242 -15.84 -24.82 1.40
C GLU A 242 -15.93 -23.30 1.44
N THR A 243 -15.52 -22.67 2.54
CA THR A 243 -15.44 -21.20 2.66
C THR A 243 -14.53 -20.61 1.59
N LEU A 244 -13.35 -21.20 1.38
CA LEU A 244 -12.41 -20.74 0.35
C LEU A 244 -13.01 -20.91 -1.05
N ARG A 245 -13.68 -22.04 -1.32
CA ARG A 245 -14.36 -22.26 -2.61
C ARG A 245 -15.41 -21.18 -2.87
N ILE A 246 -16.31 -20.91 -1.92
CA ILE A 246 -17.36 -19.88 -2.09
C ILE A 246 -16.74 -18.51 -2.37
N ARG A 247 -15.70 -18.11 -1.61
CA ARG A 247 -15.00 -16.84 -1.83
C ARG A 247 -14.37 -16.75 -3.22
N LEU A 248 -13.74 -17.83 -3.70
CA LEU A 248 -13.15 -17.87 -5.04
C LEU A 248 -14.21 -17.84 -6.14
N SER A 249 -15.32 -18.57 -5.96
CA SER A 249 -16.43 -18.56 -6.90
C SER A 249 -17.07 -17.18 -7.02
N MET A 250 -17.17 -16.44 -5.91
CA MET A 250 -17.60 -15.03 -5.91
C MET A 250 -16.63 -14.12 -6.68
N ALA A 251 -15.32 -14.28 -6.45
CA ALA A 251 -14.31 -13.45 -7.09
C ALA A 251 -14.16 -13.73 -8.60
N LEU A 252 -14.49 -14.94 -9.04
CA LEU A 252 -14.44 -15.37 -10.44
C LEU A 252 -15.76 -15.13 -11.20
N GLU A 253 -16.76 -14.52 -10.56
CA GLU A 253 -18.08 -14.24 -11.17
C GLU A 253 -18.71 -15.50 -11.80
N ILE A 254 -18.54 -16.67 -11.15
CA ILE A 254 -19.18 -17.92 -11.57
C ILE A 254 -20.70 -17.76 -11.47
N ASP A 255 -21.45 -18.44 -12.36
CA ASP A 255 -22.92 -18.48 -12.40
C ASP A 255 -23.58 -18.28 -11.02
N ASN A 256 -24.31 -17.16 -10.88
CA ASN A 256 -24.94 -16.73 -9.64
C ASN A 256 -25.92 -17.79 -9.10
N ALA A 257 -26.59 -18.55 -9.97
CA ALA A 257 -27.49 -19.62 -9.54
C ALA A 257 -26.74 -20.76 -8.84
N HIS A 258 -25.57 -21.12 -9.38
CA HIS A 258 -24.69 -22.10 -8.76
C HIS A 258 -24.16 -21.61 -7.40
N LEU A 259 -23.73 -20.34 -7.33
CA LEU A 259 -23.22 -19.75 -6.10
C LEU A 259 -24.30 -19.64 -5.00
N GLN A 260 -25.52 -19.21 -5.36
CA GLN A 260 -26.66 -19.19 -4.43
C GLN A 260 -26.94 -20.59 -3.86
N LYS A 261 -26.90 -21.62 -4.70
CA LYS A 261 -27.07 -23.01 -4.26
C LYS A 261 -25.98 -23.42 -3.27
N MET A 262 -24.72 -23.11 -3.55
CA MET A 262 -23.60 -23.40 -2.64
C MET A 262 -23.77 -22.69 -1.29
N ILE A 263 -24.14 -21.41 -1.29
CA ILE A 263 -24.37 -20.64 -0.07
C ILE A 263 -25.57 -21.20 0.71
N ALA A 264 -26.66 -21.57 0.04
CA ALA A 264 -27.83 -22.17 0.68
C ALA A 264 -27.51 -23.51 1.35
N GLU A 265 -26.72 -24.38 0.71
CA GLU A 265 -26.26 -25.65 1.28
C GLU A 265 -25.35 -25.43 2.52
N TYR A 266 -24.50 -24.41 2.49
CA TYR A 266 -23.68 -24.03 3.64
C TYR A 266 -24.53 -23.46 4.79
N ARG A 267 -25.51 -22.60 4.47
CA ARG A 267 -26.46 -22.00 5.41
C ARG A 267 -27.33 -23.05 6.10
N TRP A 268 -27.89 -24.00 5.34
CA TRP A 268 -28.69 -25.09 5.91
C TRP A 268 -27.90 -25.92 6.92
N ARG A 269 -26.62 -26.20 6.63
CA ARG A 269 -25.73 -26.89 7.57
C ARG A 269 -25.45 -26.06 8.81
N ALA A 270 -25.25 -24.75 8.67
CA ALA A 270 -25.07 -23.83 9.78
C ALA A 270 -26.28 -23.83 10.74
N ILE A 271 -27.50 -23.73 10.18
CA ILE A 271 -28.77 -23.80 10.93
C ILE A 271 -28.85 -25.11 11.70
N ARG A 272 -28.60 -26.24 11.02
CA ARG A 272 -28.70 -27.58 11.64
C ARG A 272 -27.69 -27.78 12.77
N THR A 273 -26.52 -27.13 12.70
CA THR A 273 -25.51 -27.19 13.76
C THR A 273 -25.62 -26.06 14.79
N SER A 274 -26.62 -25.18 14.65
CA SER A 274 -26.77 -23.96 15.46
C SER A 274 -25.48 -23.13 15.51
N ASP A 275 -24.75 -23.08 14.39
CA ASP A 275 -23.48 -22.37 14.27
C ASP A 275 -23.74 -20.94 13.80
N LEU A 276 -23.98 -20.04 14.77
CA LEU A 276 -24.34 -18.65 14.53
C LEU A 276 -23.28 -17.90 13.71
N SER A 277 -21.99 -18.21 13.92
CA SER A 277 -20.91 -17.61 13.15
C SER A 277 -21.04 -17.94 11.67
N ARG A 278 -21.32 -19.20 11.33
CA ARG A 278 -21.53 -19.62 9.93
C ARG A 278 -22.79 -19.04 9.32
N LEU A 279 -23.88 -19.00 10.08
CA LEU A 279 -25.13 -18.42 9.61
C LEU A 279 -24.89 -16.97 9.20
N HIS A 280 -24.20 -16.23 10.05
CA HIS A 280 -23.84 -14.84 9.79
C HIS A 280 -22.90 -14.68 8.58
N GLU A 281 -21.88 -15.52 8.42
CA GLU A 281 -21.03 -15.52 7.21
C GLU A 281 -21.86 -15.69 5.93
N THR A 282 -22.88 -16.57 5.96
CA THR A 282 -23.75 -16.75 4.80
C THR A 282 -24.64 -15.55 4.50
N GLU A 283 -25.11 -14.82 5.51
CA GLU A 283 -25.86 -13.58 5.28
C GLU A 283 -24.97 -12.53 4.59
N VAL A 284 -23.71 -12.41 5.00
CA VAL A 284 -22.74 -11.50 4.37
C VAL A 284 -22.46 -11.91 2.92
N TRP A 285 -22.32 -13.21 2.63
CA TRP A 285 -22.11 -13.69 1.26
C TRP A 285 -23.33 -13.47 0.37
N LEU A 286 -24.53 -13.76 0.87
CA LEU A 286 -25.78 -13.49 0.14
C LEU A 286 -25.93 -12.01 -0.14
N LEU A 287 -25.61 -11.16 0.83
CA LEU A 287 -25.68 -9.74 0.66
C LEU A 287 -24.66 -9.23 -0.38
N ARG A 288 -23.40 -9.68 -0.31
CA ARG A 288 -22.38 -9.33 -1.33
C ARG A 288 -22.79 -9.79 -2.72
N LEU A 289 -23.41 -10.97 -2.81
CA LEU A 289 -23.92 -11.49 -4.08
C LEU A 289 -25.05 -10.62 -4.63
N ARG A 290 -26.00 -10.20 -3.78
CA ARG A 290 -27.08 -9.26 -4.16
C ARG A 290 -26.53 -7.93 -4.64
N VAL A 291 -25.55 -7.36 -3.93
CA VAL A 291 -24.86 -6.13 -4.35
C VAL A 291 -24.18 -6.33 -5.71
N GLY A 292 -23.46 -7.44 -5.91
CA GLY A 292 -22.81 -7.76 -7.19
C GLY A 292 -23.78 -7.98 -8.35
N MET A 293 -25.00 -8.45 -8.06
CA MET A 293 -26.09 -8.58 -9.05
C MET A 293 -26.84 -7.26 -9.31
N GLY A 294 -26.53 -6.18 -8.58
CA GLY A 294 -27.25 -4.91 -8.66
C GLY A 294 -28.60 -4.91 -7.93
N GLU A 295 -28.92 -5.94 -7.14
CA GLU A 295 -30.15 -6.06 -6.35
C GLU A 295 -30.05 -5.26 -5.04
N LEU A 296 -29.78 -3.95 -5.14
CA LEU A 296 -29.45 -3.10 -3.99
C LEU A 296 -30.60 -2.94 -2.99
N SER A 297 -31.86 -2.97 -3.44
CA SER A 297 -33.03 -2.95 -2.55
C SER A 297 -33.08 -4.18 -1.64
N ASP A 298 -32.96 -5.37 -2.23
CA ASP A 298 -32.97 -6.65 -1.50
C ASP A 298 -31.74 -6.82 -0.61
N ALA A 299 -30.60 -6.25 -1.02
CA ALA A 299 -29.40 -6.15 -0.18
C ALA A 299 -29.66 -5.24 1.04
N GLY A 300 -30.33 -4.09 0.84
CA GLY A 300 -30.74 -3.19 1.92
C GLY A 300 -31.65 -3.86 2.95
N ASP A 301 -32.67 -4.60 2.51
CA ASP A 301 -33.55 -5.39 3.40
C ASP A 301 -32.77 -6.39 4.26
N THR A 302 -31.83 -7.09 3.63
CA THR A 302 -30.97 -8.06 4.30
C THR A 302 -30.02 -7.36 5.28
N ALA A 303 -29.48 -6.20 4.90
CA ALA A 303 -28.62 -5.39 5.75
C ALA A 303 -29.37 -4.94 7.01
N ARG A 304 -30.63 -4.49 6.88
CA ARG A 304 -31.49 -4.09 7.99
C ARG A 304 -31.73 -5.24 8.97
N ALA A 305 -32.10 -6.40 8.46
CA ALA A 305 -32.32 -7.59 9.29
C ALA A 305 -31.03 -8.01 10.03
N LEU A 306 -29.87 -7.91 9.36
CA LEU A 306 -28.59 -8.26 9.96
C LEU A 306 -28.14 -7.25 11.02
N ALA A 307 -28.36 -5.95 10.78
CA ALA A 307 -28.07 -4.88 11.73
C ALA A 307 -28.86 -5.07 13.04
N MET A 308 -30.17 -5.30 12.95
CA MET A 308 -31.02 -5.58 14.12
C MET A 308 -30.56 -6.82 14.90
N TRP A 309 -30.13 -7.86 14.18
CA TRP A 309 -29.60 -9.06 14.84
C TRP A 309 -28.28 -8.77 15.57
N MET A 310 -27.39 -7.97 15.00
CA MET A 310 -26.09 -7.64 15.57
C MET A 310 -26.20 -6.83 16.87
N GLU A 311 -27.15 -5.91 16.96
CA GLU A 311 -27.42 -5.14 18.19
C GLU A 311 -27.75 -6.06 19.38
N GLY A 312 -28.48 -7.15 19.13
CA GLY A 312 -28.83 -8.14 20.16
C GLY A 312 -27.73 -9.12 20.55
N HIS A 313 -26.58 -9.14 19.85
CA HIS A 313 -25.56 -10.20 19.98
C HIS A 313 -24.11 -9.66 20.10
N ARG A 314 -23.93 -8.46 20.69
CA ARG A 314 -22.62 -7.80 20.83
C ARG A 314 -21.56 -8.66 21.54
N ASP A 315 -21.97 -9.48 22.52
CA ASP A 315 -21.06 -10.30 23.34
C ASP A 315 -20.42 -11.50 22.61
N VAL A 316 -20.88 -11.81 21.41
CA VAL A 316 -20.47 -13.04 20.67
C VAL A 316 -19.25 -12.79 19.78
N MET A 317 -18.87 -11.53 19.55
CA MET A 317 -17.82 -11.16 18.60
C MET A 317 -16.71 -10.34 19.27
N ARG A 318 -15.52 -10.35 18.66
CA ARG A 318 -14.46 -9.41 19.03
C ARG A 318 -14.86 -7.99 18.61
N GLU A 319 -14.42 -6.99 19.35
CA GLU A 319 -14.79 -5.57 19.13
C GLU A 319 -14.37 -5.06 17.74
N ASP A 320 -13.21 -5.47 17.24
CA ASP A 320 -12.69 -5.14 15.90
C ASP A 320 -13.57 -5.72 14.79
N GLU A 321 -13.84 -7.04 14.86
CA GLU A 321 -14.73 -7.70 13.91
C GLU A 321 -16.15 -7.14 13.94
N HIS A 322 -16.63 -6.72 15.11
CA HIS A 322 -17.95 -6.11 15.25
C HIS A 322 -18.01 -4.74 14.56
N ALA A 323 -17.02 -3.87 14.79
CA ALA A 323 -16.95 -2.55 14.18
C ALA A 323 -16.86 -2.62 12.65
N GLU A 324 -16.03 -3.52 12.11
CA GLU A 324 -15.90 -3.68 10.65
C GLU A 324 -17.20 -4.13 9.99
N ARG A 325 -17.95 -5.02 10.65
CA ARG A 325 -19.25 -5.46 10.16
C ARG A 325 -20.29 -4.35 10.22
N GLN A 326 -20.28 -3.51 11.26
CA GLN A 326 -21.12 -2.32 11.34
C GLN A 326 -20.80 -1.34 10.20
N ILE A 327 -19.51 -1.08 9.92
CA ILE A 327 -19.08 -0.23 8.80
C ILE A 327 -19.55 -0.83 7.46
N PHE A 328 -19.39 -2.13 7.25
CA PHE A 328 -19.84 -2.81 6.04
C PHE A 328 -21.36 -2.64 5.84
N LEU A 329 -22.15 -3.01 6.85
CA LEU A 329 -23.61 -2.90 6.83
C LEU A 329 -24.09 -1.47 6.59
N ALA A 330 -23.48 -0.50 7.28
CA ALA A 330 -23.79 0.91 7.09
C ALA A 330 -23.54 1.33 5.63
N ASN A 331 -22.39 0.98 5.05
CA ASN A 331 -22.10 1.32 3.64
C ASN A 331 -23.12 0.74 2.66
N ILE A 332 -23.63 -0.48 2.88
CA ILE A 332 -24.68 -1.06 2.03
C ILE A 332 -25.98 -0.28 2.13
N LEU A 333 -26.38 0.12 3.35
CA LEU A 333 -27.55 0.97 3.56
C LEU A 333 -27.39 2.32 2.87
N LEU A 334 -26.19 2.91 2.89
CA LEU A 334 -25.89 4.15 2.16
C LEU A 334 -25.91 3.95 0.64
N ASP A 335 -25.30 2.88 0.12
CA ASP A 335 -25.27 2.55 -1.31
C ASP A 335 -26.68 2.31 -1.88
N ALA A 336 -27.54 1.61 -1.12
CA ALA A 336 -28.93 1.38 -1.47
C ALA A 336 -29.75 2.68 -1.57
N ASN A 337 -29.39 3.71 -0.81
CA ASN A 337 -30.02 5.03 -0.89
C ASN A 337 -29.50 5.87 -2.06
N GLU A 338 -28.19 5.90 -2.32
CA GLU A 338 -27.59 6.72 -3.38
C GLU A 338 -27.94 6.27 -4.80
N THR A 339 -28.06 4.96 -5.00
CA THR A 339 -28.47 4.39 -6.30
C THR A 339 -29.96 4.59 -6.60
N GLY A 340 -30.70 5.22 -5.68
CA GLY A 340 -32.10 5.61 -5.78
C GLY A 340 -32.42 6.75 -6.76
N THR A 341 -31.77 6.79 -7.93
CA THR A 341 -32.30 7.47 -9.13
C THR A 341 -32.40 6.45 -10.28
N GLY A 342 -33.51 6.32 -11.00
CA GLY A 342 -34.54 7.32 -11.21
C GLY A 342 -36.00 6.88 -10.93
N PRO A 343 -36.92 7.86 -10.89
CA PRO A 343 -38.37 7.68 -10.77
C PRO A 343 -39.03 7.01 -12.01
N GLN A 344 -38.37 6.07 -12.67
CA GLN A 344 -38.86 5.49 -13.93
C GLN A 344 -38.83 3.97 -14.05
N LEU A 345 -38.30 3.19 -13.08
CA LEU A 345 -38.17 1.73 -13.27
C LEU A 345 -38.62 0.82 -12.11
N LEU A 346 -39.50 1.27 -11.22
CA LEU A 346 -40.25 0.35 -10.35
C LEU A 346 -41.75 0.61 -10.46
N SER A 347 -42.40 -0.33 -11.15
CA SER A 347 -43.84 -0.52 -11.23
C SER A 347 -44.51 -0.41 -9.86
N ALA A 348 -45.62 0.33 -9.83
CA ALA A 348 -46.41 0.80 -8.70
C ALA A 348 -47.06 -0.25 -7.76
N GLN A 349 -46.43 -1.40 -7.52
CA GLN A 349 -47.04 -2.47 -6.69
C GLN A 349 -46.22 -2.97 -5.50
N TYR A 350 -44.95 -2.57 -5.34
CA TYR A 350 -44.12 -3.00 -4.19
C TYR A 350 -43.37 -1.88 -3.44
N VAL A 351 -43.59 -0.60 -3.77
CA VAL A 351 -43.05 0.52 -2.98
C VAL A 351 -44.00 0.82 -1.81
N LYS A 352 -43.93 0.00 -0.76
CA LYS A 352 -44.38 0.39 0.58
C LYS A 352 -43.14 0.65 1.44
N GLU A 353 -42.97 1.91 1.82
CA GLU A 353 -42.34 2.33 3.08
C GLU A 353 -40.86 1.99 3.31
N VAL A 354 -39.98 2.19 2.32
CA VAL A 354 -38.57 2.43 2.65
C VAL A 354 -38.37 3.93 2.76
N ASP A 355 -38.37 4.44 4.00
CA ASP A 355 -38.01 5.84 4.29
C ASP A 355 -36.48 5.96 4.22
N PRO A 356 -35.92 6.68 3.21
CA PRO A 356 -34.48 6.88 3.08
C PRO A 356 -33.86 7.47 4.34
N ARG A 357 -34.62 8.26 5.09
CA ARG A 357 -34.16 8.84 6.37
C ARG A 357 -33.92 7.75 7.41
N SER A 358 -34.78 6.75 7.50
CA SER A 358 -34.62 5.65 8.47
C SER A 358 -33.37 4.81 8.20
N ASP A 359 -33.00 4.61 6.94
CA ASP A 359 -31.79 3.86 6.58
C ASP A 359 -30.52 4.68 6.81
N ILE A 360 -30.56 6.00 6.56
CA ILE A 360 -29.45 6.92 6.89
C ILE A 360 -29.28 7.04 8.41
N GLU A 361 -30.37 7.17 9.18
CA GLU A 361 -30.34 7.18 10.65
C GLU A 361 -29.73 5.89 11.19
N ARG A 362 -30.18 4.72 10.71
CA ARG A 362 -29.63 3.42 11.13
C ARG A 362 -28.16 3.26 10.75
N ALA A 363 -27.77 3.69 9.55
CA ALA A 363 -26.36 3.69 9.16
C ALA A 363 -25.52 4.58 10.09
N THR A 364 -26.04 5.75 10.45
CA THR A 364 -25.40 6.69 11.38
C THR A 364 -25.25 6.07 12.78
N ASP A 365 -26.26 5.35 13.28
CA ASP A 365 -26.19 4.67 14.58
C ASP A 365 -25.12 3.56 14.59
N LEU A 366 -25.09 2.72 13.55
CA LEU A 366 -24.08 1.68 13.37
C LEU A 366 -22.67 2.28 13.32
N LEU A 367 -22.49 3.36 12.57
CA LEU A 367 -21.20 4.04 12.42
C LEU A 367 -20.77 4.76 13.70
N THR A 368 -21.71 5.33 14.46
CA THR A 368 -21.42 5.96 15.75
C THR A 368 -20.87 4.92 16.72
N SER A 369 -21.54 3.76 16.80
CA SER A 369 -21.09 2.62 17.61
C SER A 369 -19.70 2.13 17.19
N ALA A 370 -19.47 2.01 15.88
CA ALA A 370 -18.19 1.61 15.31
C ALA A 370 -17.08 2.62 15.67
N VAL A 371 -17.26 3.91 15.39
CA VAL A 371 -16.29 4.97 15.72
C VAL A 371 -15.96 4.95 17.21
N GLN A 372 -16.96 4.90 18.10
CA GLN A 372 -16.75 4.86 19.55
C GLN A 372 -15.96 3.63 20.01
N SER A 373 -16.23 2.45 19.42
CA SER A 373 -15.48 1.22 19.74
C SER A 373 -14.02 1.26 19.26
N LEU A 374 -13.73 2.08 18.25
CA LEU A 374 -12.39 2.23 17.66
C LEU A 374 -11.59 3.38 18.31
N VAL A 375 -12.24 4.27 19.09
CA VAL A 375 -11.60 5.37 19.81
C VAL A 375 -10.74 4.81 20.95
N GLY A 376 -9.42 5.05 20.88
CA GLY A 376 -8.44 4.59 21.88
C GLY A 376 -7.69 3.30 21.52
N GLY A 377 -8.03 2.66 20.40
CA GLY A 377 -7.35 1.48 19.88
C GLY A 377 -6.26 1.79 18.86
N THR A 378 -5.45 0.77 18.52
CA THR A 378 -4.43 0.83 17.46
C THR A 378 -5.04 0.71 16.04
N TYR A 379 -6.38 0.65 15.92
CA TYR A 379 -7.16 0.35 14.70
C TYR A 379 -7.42 1.61 13.85
N VAL A 380 -6.36 2.19 13.28
CA VAL A 380 -6.49 3.45 12.53
C VAL A 380 -7.28 3.29 11.23
N ILE A 381 -7.12 2.18 10.50
CA ILE A 381 -7.78 1.97 9.19
C ILE A 381 -9.30 1.80 9.30
N PRO A 382 -9.85 0.93 10.18
CA PRO A 382 -11.29 0.83 10.38
C PRO A 382 -11.85 2.16 10.86
N ARG A 383 -11.09 2.88 11.68
CA ARG A 383 -11.50 4.20 12.16
C ARG A 383 -11.60 5.19 10.99
N CYS A 384 -10.61 5.27 10.11
CA CYS A 384 -10.67 6.11 8.90
C CYS A 384 -11.89 5.78 8.04
N LEU A 385 -12.18 4.49 7.85
CA LEU A 385 -13.34 4.03 7.08
C LEU A 385 -14.66 4.36 7.78
N ALA A 386 -14.75 4.16 9.09
CA ALA A 386 -15.94 4.52 9.87
C ALA A 386 -16.20 6.02 9.83
N GLU A 387 -15.16 6.85 10.00
CA GLU A 387 -15.25 8.31 9.93
C GLU A 387 -15.61 8.78 8.51
N LEU A 388 -15.06 8.15 7.47
CA LEU A 388 -15.43 8.44 6.07
C LEU A 388 -16.89 8.08 5.79
N SER A 389 -17.33 6.87 6.17
CA SER A 389 -18.71 6.43 6.02
C SER A 389 -19.67 7.28 6.85
N MET A 390 -19.24 7.75 8.03
CA MET A 390 -20.01 8.68 8.87
C MET A 390 -20.18 10.02 8.17
N ALA A 391 -19.10 10.57 7.62
CA ALA A 391 -19.16 11.81 6.85
C ALA A 391 -20.13 11.69 5.65
N ARG A 392 -20.12 10.54 4.96
CA ARG A 392 -21.04 10.24 3.86
C ARG A 392 -22.49 10.18 4.34
N ALA A 393 -22.77 9.46 5.43
CA ALA A 393 -24.11 9.36 6.01
C ALA A 393 -24.68 10.74 6.39
N LEU A 394 -23.87 11.56 7.07
CA LEU A 394 -24.24 12.92 7.47
C LEU A 394 -24.43 13.85 6.27
N HIS A 395 -23.60 13.72 5.23
CA HIS A 395 -23.77 14.46 3.98
C HIS A 395 -25.12 14.13 3.33
N LEU A 396 -25.48 12.85 3.22
CA LEU A 396 -26.77 12.41 2.69
C LEU A 396 -27.96 12.86 3.57
N ALA A 397 -27.75 12.99 4.88
CA ALA A 397 -28.72 13.57 5.81
C ALA A 397 -28.86 15.10 5.69
N GLY A 398 -27.99 15.77 4.93
CA GLY A 398 -27.93 17.23 4.79
C GLY A 398 -27.13 17.94 5.90
N ASP A 399 -26.47 17.21 6.80
CA ASP A 399 -25.65 17.77 7.89
C ASP A 399 -24.18 17.95 7.45
N SER A 400 -23.98 18.94 6.57
CA SER A 400 -22.66 19.20 5.95
C SER A 400 -21.59 19.58 6.98
N LYS A 401 -21.97 20.23 8.09
CA LYS A 401 -21.01 20.70 9.10
C LYS A 401 -20.39 19.53 9.88
N HIS A 402 -21.21 18.59 10.36
CA HIS A 402 -20.67 17.41 11.03
C HIS A 402 -19.99 16.47 10.04
N ALA A 403 -20.51 16.36 8.81
CA ALA A 403 -19.84 15.62 7.75
C ALA A 403 -18.40 16.16 7.49
N GLN A 404 -18.23 17.49 7.41
CA GLN A 404 -16.92 18.14 7.28
C GLN A 404 -15.97 17.80 8.44
N ALA A 405 -16.47 17.71 9.69
CA ALA A 405 -15.64 17.36 10.84
C ALA A 405 -15.14 15.90 10.78
N TYR A 406 -16.02 14.96 10.40
CA TYR A 406 -15.66 13.56 10.28
C TYR A 406 -14.74 13.28 9.08
N ILE A 407 -14.97 13.92 7.93
CA ILE A 407 -14.08 13.75 6.78
C ILE A 407 -12.68 14.30 7.08
N LEU A 408 -12.60 15.41 7.81
CA LEU A 408 -11.32 15.98 8.23
C LEU A 408 -10.58 15.03 9.19
N SER A 409 -11.27 14.50 10.19
CA SER A 409 -10.70 13.48 11.07
C SER A 409 -10.18 12.28 10.28
N SER A 410 -10.96 11.82 9.29
CA SER A 410 -10.59 10.72 8.41
C SER A 410 -9.34 11.06 7.59
N LEU A 411 -9.27 12.23 6.94
CA LEU A 411 -8.10 12.67 6.16
C LEU A 411 -6.83 12.79 7.02
N ARG A 412 -6.93 13.29 8.25
CA ARG A 412 -5.79 13.37 9.18
C ARG A 412 -5.33 11.99 9.61
N ALA A 413 -6.26 11.13 10.00
CA ALA A 413 -5.97 9.75 10.32
C ALA A 413 -5.35 9.05 9.10
N MET A 414 -5.81 9.37 7.88
CA MET A 414 -5.25 8.81 6.66
C MET A 414 -3.79 9.23 6.44
N GLN A 415 -3.49 10.51 6.64
CA GLN A 415 -2.13 11.04 6.56
C GLN A 415 -1.19 10.37 7.55
N SER A 416 -1.64 10.09 8.77
CA SER A 416 -0.81 9.51 9.83
C SER A 416 -0.31 8.09 9.52
N ILE A 417 -1.02 7.34 8.68
CA ILE A 417 -0.70 5.94 8.38
C ILE A 417 -0.24 5.68 6.94
N ARG A 418 -0.22 6.71 6.07
CA ARG A 418 0.14 6.53 4.65
C ARG A 418 1.51 5.88 4.44
N TYR A 419 2.46 6.12 5.35
CA TYR A 419 3.79 5.51 5.35
C TYR A 419 3.88 4.19 6.14
N GLN A 420 2.83 3.82 6.87
CA GLN A 420 2.78 2.64 7.73
C GLN A 420 2.13 1.43 7.05
N LEU A 421 1.59 1.60 5.84
CA LEU A 421 0.93 0.52 5.10
C LEU A 421 1.94 -0.51 4.59
N PRO A 422 1.76 -1.80 4.88
CA PRO A 422 2.80 -2.81 4.64
C PRO A 422 2.87 -3.31 3.20
N THR A 423 1.75 -3.37 2.45
CA THR A 423 1.70 -4.07 1.14
C THR A 423 1.16 -3.22 0.01
N SER A 424 1.49 -3.57 -1.25
CA SER A 424 0.97 -2.85 -2.42
C SER A 424 -0.53 -2.98 -2.59
N ALA A 425 -1.13 -4.09 -2.14
CA ALA A 425 -2.58 -4.31 -2.18
C ALA A 425 -3.31 -3.38 -1.21
N TRP A 426 -2.85 -3.31 0.04
CA TRP A 426 -3.39 -2.36 1.04
C TRP A 426 -3.24 -0.93 0.57
N ARG A 427 -2.09 -0.59 0.00
CA ARG A 427 -1.84 0.74 -0.54
C ARG A 427 -2.73 1.09 -1.75
N GLY A 428 -3.05 0.12 -2.61
CA GLY A 428 -4.02 0.31 -3.71
C GLY A 428 -5.45 0.51 -3.20
N SER A 429 -5.90 -0.30 -2.24
CA SER A 429 -7.18 -0.08 -1.56
C SER A 429 -7.20 1.25 -0.82
N TRP A 430 -6.08 1.63 -0.23
CA TRP A 430 -5.92 2.88 0.49
C TRP A 430 -5.97 4.10 -0.42
N GLU A 431 -5.30 4.05 -1.57
CA GLU A 431 -5.37 5.09 -2.60
C GLU A 431 -6.82 5.31 -3.07
N LEU A 432 -7.58 4.22 -3.25
CA LEU A 432 -9.01 4.31 -3.56
C LEU A 432 -9.82 4.94 -2.41
N ILE A 433 -9.58 4.53 -1.18
CA ILE A 433 -10.25 5.09 0.01
C ILE A 433 -9.93 6.58 0.17
N GLN A 434 -8.67 6.95 -0.03
CA GLN A 434 -8.20 8.33 0.00
C GLN A 434 -8.83 9.14 -1.13
N SER A 435 -8.90 8.61 -2.35
CA SER A 435 -9.59 9.27 -3.46
C SER A 435 -11.06 9.52 -3.13
N ARG A 436 -11.75 8.57 -2.51
CA ARG A 436 -13.14 8.74 -2.08
C ARG A 436 -13.28 9.78 -0.98
N ALA A 437 -12.33 9.81 -0.04
CA ALA A 437 -12.33 10.80 1.02
C ALA A 437 -12.12 12.22 0.48
N PHE A 438 -11.17 12.42 -0.44
CA PHE A 438 -11.02 13.72 -1.09
C PHE A 438 -12.22 14.07 -1.96
N ALA A 439 -12.82 13.12 -2.70
CA ALA A 439 -14.02 13.38 -3.48
C ALA A 439 -15.17 13.90 -2.59
N LEU A 440 -15.45 13.22 -1.47
CA LEU A 440 -16.45 13.67 -0.51
C LEU A 440 -16.08 15.01 0.13
N ALA A 441 -14.80 15.21 0.47
CA ALA A 441 -14.33 16.47 1.02
C ALA A 441 -14.54 17.64 0.05
N PHE A 442 -14.30 17.41 -1.23
CA PHE A 442 -14.58 18.37 -2.29
C PHE A 442 -16.07 18.66 -2.41
N ASP A 443 -16.93 17.62 -2.44
CA ASP A 443 -18.39 17.82 -2.49
C ASP A 443 -18.90 18.63 -1.30
N LEU A 444 -18.39 18.35 -0.10
CA LEU A 444 -18.69 19.12 1.10
C LEU A 444 -18.15 20.56 1.05
N ALA A 445 -17.00 20.78 0.42
CA ALA A 445 -16.47 22.12 0.19
C ALA A 445 -17.37 22.91 -0.76
N TRP A 446 -17.88 22.28 -1.82
CA TRP A 446 -18.80 22.90 -2.78
C TRP A 446 -20.14 23.33 -2.15
N LEU A 447 -20.57 22.67 -1.08
CA LEU A 447 -21.77 23.05 -0.32
C LEU A 447 -21.55 24.23 0.65
N GLU A 448 -20.31 24.68 0.85
CA GLU A 448 -20.01 25.79 1.75
C GLU A 448 -20.69 27.09 1.28
N VAL A 449 -21.41 27.76 2.18
CA VAL A 449 -22.29 28.89 1.82
C VAL A 449 -21.48 30.15 1.48
N SER A 450 -20.37 30.38 2.18
CA SER A 450 -19.49 31.51 1.94
C SER A 450 -18.59 31.25 0.73
N PRO A 451 -18.66 32.06 -0.35
CA PRO A 451 -17.79 31.90 -1.51
C PRO A 451 -16.29 31.98 -1.16
N ASP A 452 -15.92 32.87 -0.24
CA ASP A 452 -14.54 33.03 0.22
C ASP A 452 -14.05 31.77 0.96
N SER A 453 -14.86 31.24 1.87
CA SER A 453 -14.54 30.03 2.63
C SER A 453 -14.43 28.81 1.71
N ARG A 454 -15.36 28.68 0.75
CA ARG A 454 -15.34 27.64 -0.27
C ARG A 454 -14.05 27.65 -1.06
N CYS A 455 -13.65 28.83 -1.54
CA CYS A 455 -12.46 29.00 -2.33
C CYS A 455 -11.20 28.53 -1.58
N PHE A 456 -11.01 29.01 -0.35
CA PHE A 456 -9.85 28.64 0.47
C PHE A 456 -9.79 27.14 0.76
N LEU A 457 -10.96 26.56 1.07
CA LEU A 457 -11.09 25.14 1.34
C LEU A 457 -10.75 24.27 0.12
N LEU A 458 -11.25 24.63 -1.08
CA LEU A 458 -10.96 23.90 -2.31
C LEU A 458 -9.46 23.91 -2.66
N VAL A 459 -8.81 25.06 -2.53
CA VAL A 459 -7.38 25.21 -2.83
C VAL A 459 -6.54 24.39 -1.86
N GLU A 460 -6.83 24.49 -0.56
CA GLU A 460 -6.16 23.67 0.44
C GLU A 460 -6.37 22.19 0.18
N LEU A 461 -7.57 21.77 -0.20
CA LEU A 461 -7.87 20.38 -0.54
C LEU A 461 -7.12 19.88 -1.76
N ILE A 462 -7.05 20.67 -2.84
CA ILE A 462 -6.28 20.30 -4.04
C ILE A 462 -4.81 20.15 -3.68
N GLU A 463 -4.23 21.11 -2.96
CA GLU A 463 -2.84 21.02 -2.56
C GLU A 463 -2.56 19.88 -1.58
N ALA A 464 -3.47 19.65 -0.63
CA ALA A 464 -3.38 18.55 0.32
C ALA A 464 -3.45 17.21 -0.40
N ALA A 465 -4.34 17.05 -1.38
CA ALA A 465 -4.46 15.85 -2.20
C ALA A 465 -3.19 15.60 -3.02
N LYS A 466 -2.67 16.64 -3.70
CA LYS A 466 -1.38 16.57 -4.43
C LYS A 466 -0.20 16.17 -3.54
N ALA A 467 -0.24 16.48 -2.24
CA ALA A 467 0.81 16.16 -1.26
C ALA A 467 0.74 14.73 -0.71
N GLN A 468 -0.22 13.91 -1.16
CA GLN A 468 -0.43 12.59 -0.62
C GLN A 468 0.37 11.52 -1.35
N ALA A 469 1.54 11.19 -0.79
CA ALA A 469 2.24 9.96 -1.10
C ALA A 469 1.50 8.78 -0.51
N VAL A 470 1.21 7.78 -1.32
CA VAL A 470 1.16 6.41 -0.84
C VAL A 470 2.39 5.70 -1.39
N PRO A 471 3.56 5.81 -0.74
CA PRO A 471 4.75 5.14 -1.26
C PRO A 471 4.53 3.64 -1.17
N ARG A 472 4.48 2.96 -2.31
CA ARG A 472 4.48 1.49 -2.31
C ARG A 472 5.93 1.01 -2.37
N VAL A 473 6.62 1.11 -1.24
CA VAL A 473 7.95 0.51 -1.11
C VAL A 473 7.83 -1.01 -1.26
N ARG A 474 8.65 -1.59 -2.13
CA ARG A 474 9.03 -3.01 -2.08
C ARG A 474 10.42 -3.08 -1.47
N ASP A 475 10.50 -3.15 -0.16
CA ASP A 475 11.72 -3.63 0.48
C ASP A 475 11.51 -5.10 0.86
N ALA A 476 12.53 -5.92 0.64
CA ALA A 476 12.51 -7.34 0.98
C ALA A 476 12.18 -7.59 2.47
N ALA A 477 12.46 -6.61 3.34
CA ALA A 477 12.10 -6.61 4.76
C ALA A 477 10.62 -6.27 5.01
N GLY A 478 10.04 -5.31 4.29
CA GLY A 478 8.61 -5.05 4.28
C GLY A 478 7.81 -6.16 3.61
N THR A 479 8.39 -6.95 2.71
CA THR A 479 7.76 -8.17 2.18
C THR A 479 7.69 -9.25 3.26
N ALA A 480 8.77 -9.45 4.02
CA ALA A 480 8.80 -10.39 5.15
C ALA A 480 7.88 -9.98 6.32
N THR A 481 7.54 -8.68 6.43
CA THR A 481 6.59 -8.13 7.42
C THR A 481 5.15 -8.08 6.86
N ALA A 482 4.99 -7.87 5.54
CA ALA A 482 3.75 -7.90 4.78
C ALA A 482 3.06 -9.27 4.86
N ASP A 483 3.85 -10.34 4.82
CA ASP A 483 3.32 -11.70 4.91
C ASP A 483 2.77 -12.06 6.29
N ILE A 484 3.22 -11.33 7.32
CA ILE A 484 2.71 -11.46 8.67
C ILE A 484 1.36 -10.71 8.76
N PHE A 485 1.25 -9.51 8.18
CA PHE A 485 0.04 -8.68 8.29
C PHE A 485 -1.09 -9.04 7.33
N ASP A 486 -0.80 -9.44 6.08
CA ASP A 486 -1.82 -9.89 5.12
C ASP A 486 -2.50 -11.21 5.54
N VAL A 487 -1.86 -11.96 6.44
CA VAL A 487 -2.40 -13.21 6.98
C VAL A 487 -3.14 -13.02 8.30
N LEU A 488 -2.72 -12.04 9.12
CA LEU A 488 -3.47 -11.63 10.32
C LEU A 488 -4.86 -11.06 9.99
N LEU A 489 -5.01 -10.39 8.84
CA LEU A 489 -6.07 -9.40 8.64
C LEU A 489 -6.83 -9.57 7.33
N GLY A 490 -7.67 -10.61 7.29
CA GLY A 490 -8.88 -10.63 6.43
C GLY A 490 -9.96 -9.65 6.88
N THR A 491 -9.64 -8.80 7.86
CA THR A 491 -10.43 -7.76 8.52
C THR A 491 -9.43 -6.70 8.97
N LEU A 492 -9.69 -5.44 8.65
CA LEU A 492 -8.89 -4.20 8.72
C LEU A 492 -8.17 -3.88 10.07
N ALA A 493 -7.46 -4.77 10.79
CA ALA A 493 -6.88 -4.36 12.08
C ALA A 493 -5.61 -3.48 12.03
N ALA A 494 -5.28 -3.02 13.24
CA ALA A 494 -4.27 -2.05 13.66
C ALA A 494 -2.87 -2.10 13.03
N ALA A 495 -2.31 -0.91 12.78
CA ALA A 495 -0.93 -0.71 12.33
C ALA A 495 0.10 -1.11 13.42
N PRO A 496 1.23 -1.74 13.05
CA PRO A 496 2.32 -2.05 13.99
C PRO A 496 2.95 -0.80 14.60
N LYS A 497 3.19 -0.82 15.92
CA LYS A 497 3.85 0.27 16.66
C LYS A 497 5.32 0.51 16.24
N ASP A 498 5.95 -0.46 15.59
CA ASP A 498 7.39 -0.43 15.28
C ASP A 498 7.71 -0.01 13.82
N ALA A 499 6.70 0.27 12.99
CA ALA A 499 6.89 0.79 11.62
C ALA A 499 7.31 2.27 11.57
N GLN A 500 7.49 2.91 12.73
CA GLN A 500 7.82 4.33 12.87
C GLN A 500 9.22 4.75 12.39
N LYS A 501 10.05 3.83 11.87
CA LYS A 501 11.46 4.14 11.52
C LYS A 501 11.74 4.33 10.02
N ALA A 502 10.72 4.33 9.16
CA ALA A 502 10.89 4.76 7.77
C ALA A 502 10.84 6.31 7.66
N ASP A 503 11.74 6.97 8.41
CA ASP A 503 11.94 8.43 8.47
C ASP A 503 12.61 8.94 7.18
N LEU A 504 11.92 8.94 6.04
CA LEU A 504 12.48 9.55 4.82
C LEU A 504 11.70 10.75 4.33
N LEU A 505 10.49 10.99 4.82
CA LEU A 505 9.75 12.22 4.56
C LEU A 505 9.09 12.62 5.87
N ASP A 506 9.55 13.72 6.47
CA ASP A 506 8.79 14.43 7.49
C ASP A 506 7.36 14.62 6.99
N ALA A 507 6.39 14.64 7.91
CA ALA A 507 5.01 14.99 7.57
C ALA A 507 5.03 16.29 6.78
N ALA A 508 4.53 16.26 5.54
CA ALA A 508 4.55 17.43 4.67
C ALA A 508 3.85 18.59 5.42
N PRO A 509 4.46 19.78 5.50
CA PRO A 509 3.88 20.91 6.22
C PRO A 509 2.48 21.20 5.69
N SER A 510 1.59 21.56 6.60
CA SER A 510 0.24 21.92 6.23
C SER A 510 0.21 23.16 5.37
N ILE A 511 -0.77 23.25 4.47
CA ILE A 511 -0.97 24.44 3.64
C ILE A 511 -2.10 25.24 4.25
N THR A 512 -1.91 26.55 4.41
CA THR A 512 -2.97 27.50 4.77
C THR A 512 -3.23 28.44 3.62
N VAL A 513 -4.50 28.75 3.41
CA VAL A 513 -4.91 29.83 2.51
C VAL A 513 -5.58 30.90 3.37
N ALA A 514 -5.12 32.14 3.26
CA ALA A 514 -5.60 33.26 4.09
C ALA A 514 -5.59 32.98 5.61
N HIS A 515 -4.52 32.33 6.10
CA HIS A 515 -4.32 31.99 7.53
C HIS A 515 -5.31 30.99 8.13
N SER A 516 -6.14 30.36 7.30
CA SER A 516 -7.04 29.29 7.72
C SER A 516 -6.52 27.96 7.15
N SER A 517 -6.55 26.91 7.96
CA SER A 517 -6.35 25.54 7.51
C SER A 517 -7.50 24.68 8.00
N TRP A 518 -8.08 23.94 7.07
CA TRP A 518 -9.02 22.88 7.35
C TRP A 518 -8.28 21.58 7.67
N VAL A 519 -7.25 21.22 6.89
CA VAL A 519 -6.63 19.88 6.89
C VAL A 519 -5.65 19.66 8.05
N SER A 520 -5.10 20.71 8.67
CA SER A 520 -3.99 20.58 9.63
C SER A 520 -4.29 20.83 11.10
N ASP A 521 -3.46 20.23 11.95
CA ASP A 521 -3.47 20.47 13.39
C ASP A 521 -2.71 21.75 13.75
N ALA A 522 -3.11 22.37 14.87
CA ALA A 522 -2.49 23.59 15.40
C ALA A 522 -1.00 23.43 15.78
N SER A 523 -0.46 22.21 15.77
CA SER A 523 0.93 21.89 16.14
C SER A 523 1.93 21.97 14.99
N THR A 524 1.49 21.97 13.72
CA THR A 524 2.36 22.15 12.55
C THR A 524 2.39 23.60 12.12
N GLU A 525 3.59 24.17 11.95
CA GLU A 525 3.74 25.51 11.37
C GLU A 525 3.22 25.50 9.93
N PRO A 526 2.11 26.19 9.64
CA PRO A 526 1.50 26.10 8.33
C PRO A 526 2.27 26.91 7.29
N LEU A 527 2.21 26.47 6.05
CA LEU A 527 2.71 27.14 4.87
C LEU A 527 1.64 28.08 4.30
N PRO A 528 1.77 29.41 4.46
CA PRO A 528 0.83 30.35 3.85
C PRO A 528 0.99 30.37 2.32
N LEU A 529 0.08 29.73 1.59
CA LEU A 529 0.15 29.56 0.13
C LEU A 529 0.27 30.89 -0.61
N ARG A 530 -0.49 31.92 -0.21
CA ARG A 530 -0.37 33.26 -0.81
C ARG A 530 1.04 33.83 -0.65
N ARG A 531 1.67 33.62 0.51
CA ARG A 531 3.04 34.07 0.74
C ARG A 531 4.04 33.23 -0.05
N ALA A 532 3.80 31.92 -0.19
CA ALA A 532 4.61 31.05 -1.03
C ALA A 532 4.65 31.49 -2.49
N ILE A 533 3.50 31.89 -3.03
CA ILE A 533 3.37 32.42 -4.40
C ILE A 533 4.01 33.82 -4.47
N ASN A 534 3.61 34.74 -3.59
CA ASN A 534 4.08 36.13 -3.60
C ASN A 534 5.58 36.29 -3.27
N PHE A 535 6.23 35.27 -2.69
CA PHE A 535 7.67 35.30 -2.44
C PHE A 535 8.50 35.32 -3.73
N ARG A 536 7.90 35.03 -4.91
CA ARG A 536 8.64 34.81 -6.16
C ARG A 536 8.72 35.98 -7.14
N SER A 537 7.76 36.91 -7.22
CA SER A 537 7.98 38.14 -8.02
C SER A 537 7.02 39.31 -7.77
N SER A 538 7.37 40.45 -8.38
CA SER A 538 6.62 41.70 -8.43
C SER A 538 5.54 41.69 -9.53
N SER A 539 4.28 41.53 -9.12
CA SER A 539 3.04 42.09 -9.72
C SER A 539 2.25 41.43 -10.87
N SER A 540 2.56 40.24 -11.39
CA SER A 540 1.59 39.53 -12.26
C SER A 540 1.85 38.02 -12.41
N GLU A 541 1.62 37.26 -11.35
CA GLU A 541 1.74 35.79 -11.37
C GLU A 541 0.37 35.13 -11.23
N ILE A 542 0.19 34.03 -11.97
CA ILE A 542 -0.96 33.14 -11.83
C ILE A 542 -0.50 31.77 -11.37
N TYR A 543 -1.16 31.24 -10.36
CA TYR A 543 -1.06 29.84 -9.97
C TYR A 543 -2.29 29.07 -10.47
N TRP A 544 -2.07 28.16 -11.42
CA TRP A 544 -3.08 27.24 -11.93
C TRP A 544 -2.87 25.85 -11.32
N GLY A 545 -3.77 25.46 -10.42
CA GLY A 545 -3.79 24.13 -9.80
C GLY A 545 -4.99 23.31 -10.24
N GLY A 546 -4.87 21.99 -10.23
CA GLY A 546 -6.00 21.11 -10.52
C GLY A 546 -5.72 19.64 -10.31
N ILE A 547 -6.77 18.84 -10.15
CA ILE A 547 -6.68 17.42 -9.83
C ILE A 547 -7.92 16.65 -10.31
N GLU A 548 -7.73 15.40 -10.75
CA GLU A 548 -8.83 14.46 -10.97
C GLU A 548 -9.09 13.70 -9.68
N CYS A 549 -10.28 13.83 -9.11
CA CYS A 549 -10.66 13.15 -7.88
C CYS A 549 -12.13 12.71 -7.91
N GLY A 550 -12.40 11.41 -7.70
CA GLY A 550 -13.74 10.86 -7.83
C GLY A 550 -14.26 10.98 -9.27
N ASP A 551 -15.47 11.49 -9.47
CA ASP A 551 -16.00 11.70 -10.81
C ASP A 551 -15.75 13.11 -11.35
N TRP A 552 -14.89 13.89 -10.70
CA TRP A 552 -14.68 15.31 -11.03
C TRP A 552 -13.21 15.63 -11.29
N PHE A 553 -12.98 16.45 -12.32
CA PHE A 553 -11.79 17.26 -12.43
C PHE A 553 -12.07 18.62 -11.80
N GLN A 554 -11.22 19.02 -10.87
CA GLN A 554 -11.36 20.26 -10.12
C GLN A 554 -10.13 21.11 -10.33
N TRP A 555 -10.31 22.39 -10.56
CA TRP A 555 -9.21 23.32 -10.80
C TRP A 555 -9.45 24.66 -10.14
N PHE A 556 -8.37 25.40 -9.95
CA PHE A 556 -8.41 26.79 -9.53
C PHE A 556 -7.30 27.60 -10.20
N ILE A 557 -7.53 28.91 -10.22
CA ILE A 557 -6.59 29.96 -10.60
C ILE A 557 -6.50 30.91 -9.41
N LEU A 558 -5.29 31.13 -8.93
CA LEU A 558 -4.97 32.12 -7.90
C LEU A 558 -4.04 33.18 -8.49
N GLU A 559 -4.50 34.43 -8.51
CA GLU A 559 -3.74 35.57 -9.00
C GLU A 559 -2.92 36.25 -7.88
N SER A 560 -1.85 36.95 -8.25
CA SER A 560 -0.98 37.65 -7.28
C SER A 560 -1.68 38.74 -6.45
N ASP A 561 -2.77 39.31 -6.95
CA ASP A 561 -3.60 40.28 -6.22
C ASP A 561 -4.58 39.59 -5.24
N GLY A 562 -4.62 38.26 -5.25
CA GLY A 562 -5.48 37.45 -4.41
C GLY A 562 -6.86 37.19 -5.02
N MET A 563 -7.09 37.51 -6.30
CA MET A 563 -8.27 37.07 -7.04
C MET A 563 -8.24 35.55 -7.26
N PHE A 564 -9.40 34.92 -7.17
CA PHE A 564 -9.55 33.47 -7.32
C PHE A 564 -10.64 33.13 -8.33
N HIS A 565 -10.35 32.13 -9.15
CA HIS A 565 -11.32 31.44 -9.99
C HIS A 565 -11.20 29.94 -9.72
N TYR A 566 -12.32 29.22 -9.76
CA TYR A 566 -12.33 27.77 -9.58
C TYR A 566 -13.57 27.21 -10.24
N ASP A 567 -13.46 26.00 -10.76
CA ASP A 567 -14.60 25.26 -11.29
C ASP A 567 -14.35 23.75 -11.21
N ARG A 568 -15.38 22.97 -11.54
CA ARG A 568 -15.27 21.52 -11.69
C ARG A 568 -16.05 21.02 -12.91
N PHE A 569 -15.49 20.01 -13.56
CA PHE A 569 -16.13 19.31 -14.67
C PHE A 569 -16.19 17.81 -14.39
N PRO A 570 -17.22 17.10 -14.88
CA PRO A 570 -17.24 15.65 -14.86
C PRO A 570 -15.97 15.09 -15.53
N THR A 571 -15.30 14.15 -14.86
CA THR A 571 -14.05 13.54 -15.37
C THR A 571 -14.27 12.92 -16.74
N GLN A 572 -15.45 12.36 -17.00
CA GLN A 572 -15.81 11.80 -18.30
C GLN A 572 -15.72 12.81 -19.47
N ASP A 573 -15.97 14.09 -19.20
CA ASP A 573 -15.95 15.15 -20.22
C ASP A 573 -14.51 15.49 -20.62
N ILE A 574 -13.56 15.28 -19.71
CA ILE A 574 -12.13 15.49 -19.95
C ILE A 574 -11.39 14.19 -20.30
N ALA A 575 -11.91 13.04 -19.86
CA ALA A 575 -11.22 11.76 -19.90
C ALA A 575 -10.88 11.38 -21.33
N ARG A 576 -11.82 11.46 -22.27
CA ARG A 576 -11.54 11.02 -23.65
C ARG A 576 -10.42 11.83 -24.33
N PRO A 577 -10.45 13.17 -24.37
CA PRO A 577 -9.34 13.96 -24.91
C PRO A 577 -8.01 13.73 -24.19
N VAL A 578 -8.02 13.74 -22.86
CA VAL A 578 -6.82 13.58 -22.04
C VAL A 578 -6.24 12.18 -22.19
N ASP A 579 -7.06 11.13 -22.12
CA ASP A 579 -6.65 9.74 -22.30
C ASP A 579 -6.06 9.51 -23.69
N ARG A 580 -6.64 10.13 -24.73
CA ARG A 580 -6.10 10.04 -26.09
C ARG A 580 -4.71 10.67 -26.17
N LEU A 581 -4.52 11.85 -25.58
CA LEU A 581 -3.22 12.50 -25.49
C LEU A 581 -2.23 11.66 -24.66
N LEU A 582 -2.59 11.23 -23.46
CA LEU A 582 -1.75 10.40 -22.59
C LEU A 582 -1.37 9.05 -23.24
N LYS A 583 -2.27 8.42 -24.00
CA LYS A 583 -1.98 7.21 -24.78
C LYS A 583 -0.99 7.46 -25.93
N SER A 584 -0.97 8.69 -26.44
CA SER A 584 -0.03 9.16 -27.48
C SER A 584 1.32 9.59 -26.90
N ILE A 585 1.38 9.91 -25.60
CA ILE A 585 2.63 10.17 -24.88
C ILE A 585 3.43 8.86 -24.73
N PRO A 586 4.74 8.86 -25.02
CA PRO A 586 5.58 7.66 -25.07
C PRO A 586 6.04 7.24 -23.66
N ASN A 587 5.13 7.08 -22.71
CA ASN A 587 5.48 6.48 -21.42
C ASN A 587 5.25 4.98 -21.50
N ARG A 588 6.29 4.18 -21.27
CA ARG A 588 6.17 2.72 -21.34
C ARG A 588 5.23 2.22 -20.23
N ALA A 589 4.12 1.58 -20.63
CA ALA A 589 3.25 0.96 -19.63
C ALA A 589 3.99 -0.22 -18.97
N SER A 590 3.70 -0.48 -17.70
CA SER A 590 4.45 -1.46 -16.90
C SER A 590 4.41 -2.88 -17.43
N THR A 591 3.34 -3.23 -18.17
CA THR A 591 3.13 -4.53 -18.81
C THR A 591 3.45 -4.51 -20.31
N GLU A 592 3.87 -3.36 -20.86
CA GLU A 592 4.14 -3.20 -22.29
C GLU A 592 5.56 -3.65 -22.64
N GLY A 593 5.65 -4.67 -23.50
CA GLY A 593 6.91 -5.12 -24.10
C GLY A 593 7.53 -4.03 -24.99
N ALA A 594 8.86 -4.07 -25.15
CA ALA A 594 9.62 -3.05 -25.90
C ALA A 594 9.14 -2.90 -27.35
N GLU A 595 8.76 -3.99 -28.01
CA GLU A 595 8.26 -3.97 -29.40
C GLU A 595 6.91 -3.25 -29.53
N LYS A 596 5.94 -3.59 -28.66
CA LYS A 596 4.63 -2.92 -28.63
C LYS A 596 4.76 -1.43 -28.33
N PHE A 597 5.66 -1.10 -27.40
CA PHE A 597 6.00 0.29 -27.09
C PHE A 597 6.60 1.03 -28.30
N ALA A 598 7.56 0.42 -29.01
CA ALA A 598 8.17 1.01 -30.20
C ALA A 598 7.15 1.26 -31.32
N LEU A 599 6.23 0.31 -31.55
CA LEU A 599 5.15 0.46 -32.53
C LEU A 599 4.20 1.61 -32.16
N ARG A 600 3.78 1.70 -30.89
CA ARG A 600 2.93 2.79 -30.40
C ARG A 600 3.62 4.15 -30.52
N LYS A 601 4.90 4.21 -30.16
CA LYS A 601 5.73 5.42 -30.30
C LYS A 601 5.81 5.86 -31.76
N ALA A 602 6.06 4.94 -32.69
CA ALA A 602 6.13 5.22 -34.12
C ALA A 602 4.79 5.70 -34.72
N ALA A 603 3.66 5.28 -34.14
CA ALA A 603 2.33 5.69 -34.56
C ALA A 603 1.81 6.97 -33.89
N SER A 604 2.58 7.58 -32.97
CA SER A 604 2.15 8.76 -32.24
C SER A 604 2.39 10.04 -33.05
N PRO A 605 1.38 10.93 -33.20
CA PRO A 605 1.55 12.23 -33.84
C PRO A 605 2.64 13.10 -33.22
N LEU A 606 3.01 12.86 -31.94
CA LEU A 606 4.07 13.59 -31.26
C LEU A 606 5.47 13.22 -31.78
N PHE A 607 5.63 12.06 -32.43
CA PHE A 607 6.90 11.55 -32.96
C PHE A 607 7.03 11.66 -34.48
N GLU A 608 5.91 11.90 -35.15
CA GLU A 608 5.93 12.15 -36.58
C GLU A 608 6.63 13.48 -36.84
N LYS A 609 7.71 13.43 -37.63
CA LYS A 609 8.37 14.67 -38.08
C LYS A 609 7.41 15.36 -39.03
N SER A 610 6.89 16.50 -38.62
CA SER A 610 6.00 17.34 -39.43
C SER A 610 6.69 18.67 -39.75
N ALA A 611 6.62 19.07 -41.01
CA ALA A 611 6.94 20.43 -41.43
C ALA A 611 5.63 21.18 -41.62
N VAL A 612 5.53 22.38 -41.05
CA VAL A 612 4.43 23.29 -41.40
C VAL A 612 4.70 23.82 -42.80
N THR A 613 3.74 23.67 -43.71
CA THR A 613 3.85 24.14 -45.09
C THR A 613 2.65 25.00 -45.45
N GLU A 614 2.70 25.76 -46.55
CA GLU A 614 1.52 26.50 -47.04
C GLU A 614 0.33 25.56 -47.31
N ALA A 615 0.59 24.30 -47.69
CA ALA A 615 -0.42 23.29 -47.97
C ALA A 615 -0.93 22.56 -46.70
N THR A 616 -0.24 22.69 -45.57
CA THR A 616 -0.63 22.07 -44.31
C THR A 616 -0.29 23.03 -43.18
N PRO A 617 -1.16 24.02 -42.92
CA PRO A 617 -1.02 24.94 -41.80
C PRO A 617 -0.92 24.18 -40.48
N GLU A 618 -0.23 24.78 -39.50
CA GLU A 618 0.04 24.12 -38.22
C GLU A 618 -1.24 23.62 -37.52
N TYR A 619 -2.32 24.40 -37.58
CA TYR A 619 -3.60 24.08 -36.95
C TYR A 619 -4.33 22.88 -37.59
N GLU A 620 -3.84 22.37 -38.73
CA GLU A 620 -4.35 21.17 -39.42
C GLU A 620 -3.47 19.94 -39.18
N THR A 621 -2.35 20.06 -38.45
CA THR A 621 -1.49 18.92 -38.14
C THR A 621 -2.12 18.01 -37.08
N ASP A 622 -1.93 16.69 -37.21
CA ASP A 622 -2.46 15.69 -36.26
C ASP A 622 -1.99 15.94 -34.82
N GLU A 623 -0.76 16.43 -34.66
CA GLU A 623 -0.19 16.83 -33.38
C GLU A 623 -0.97 18.01 -32.76
N TYR A 624 -1.22 19.07 -33.53
CA TYR A 624 -1.96 20.23 -33.06
C TYR A 624 -3.41 19.87 -32.69
N LEU A 625 -4.07 19.04 -33.52
CA LEU A 625 -5.43 18.59 -33.26
C LEU A 625 -5.51 17.73 -31.99
N LEU A 626 -4.56 16.81 -31.80
CA LEU A 626 -4.45 15.98 -30.59
C LEU A 626 -4.30 16.84 -29.32
N LEU A 627 -3.41 17.83 -29.35
CA LEU A 627 -3.22 18.75 -28.23
C LEU A 627 -4.42 19.67 -28.03
N GLY A 628 -5.02 20.15 -29.12
CA GLY A 628 -6.17 21.05 -29.10
C GLY A 628 -7.40 20.45 -28.45
N GLU A 629 -7.66 19.15 -28.66
CA GLU A 629 -8.74 18.42 -27.99
C GLU A 629 -8.58 18.46 -26.45
N ALA A 630 -7.38 18.20 -25.94
CA ALA A 630 -7.11 18.24 -24.49
C ALA A 630 -7.05 19.68 -23.96
N ALA A 631 -6.43 20.60 -24.69
CA ALA A 631 -6.26 22.00 -24.30
C ALA A 631 -7.60 22.75 -24.21
N LYS A 632 -8.55 22.45 -25.10
CA LYS A 632 -9.91 23.02 -25.07
C LYS A 632 -10.62 22.70 -23.76
N THR A 633 -10.41 21.51 -23.23
CA THR A 633 -11.10 21.03 -22.04
C THR A 633 -10.37 21.35 -20.74
N LEU A 634 -9.03 21.36 -20.76
CA LEU A 634 -8.23 21.53 -19.56
C LEU A 634 -7.90 22.98 -19.21
N ILE A 635 -7.64 23.84 -20.20
CA ILE A 635 -7.26 25.24 -19.93
C ILE A 635 -8.54 26.01 -19.61
N PRO A 636 -8.67 26.56 -18.39
CA PRO A 636 -9.83 27.38 -18.03
C PRO A 636 -9.96 28.59 -18.94
N ASP A 637 -11.20 29.01 -19.22
CA ASP A 637 -11.46 30.14 -20.12
C ASP A 637 -10.83 31.44 -19.57
N GLU A 638 -10.85 31.64 -18.25
CA GLU A 638 -10.23 32.81 -17.61
C GLU A 638 -8.70 32.84 -17.81
N LEU A 639 -8.04 31.69 -17.74
CA LEU A 639 -6.61 31.59 -18.03
C LEU A 639 -6.35 31.81 -19.52
N ARG A 640 -7.18 31.23 -20.39
CA ARG A 640 -7.08 31.38 -21.84
C ARG A 640 -7.20 32.84 -22.26
N GLU A 641 -8.20 33.56 -21.77
CA GLU A 641 -8.40 35.00 -22.04
C GLU A 641 -7.20 35.83 -21.60
N LYS A 642 -6.70 35.60 -20.38
CA LYS A 642 -5.52 36.31 -19.86
C LYS A 642 -4.27 36.02 -20.68
N LEU A 643 -4.08 34.79 -21.16
CA LEU A 643 -2.95 34.43 -22.03
C LEU A 643 -3.08 35.06 -23.42
N LEU A 644 -4.27 35.05 -24.01
CA LEU A 644 -4.52 35.68 -25.32
C LEU A 644 -4.32 37.19 -25.28
N ALA A 645 -4.53 37.83 -24.13
CA ALA A 645 -4.24 39.26 -23.91
C ALA A 645 -2.74 39.60 -23.83
N ARG A 646 -1.85 38.60 -23.75
CA ARG A 646 -0.39 38.79 -23.66
C ARG A 646 0.28 38.77 -25.02
N THR A 647 1.52 39.23 -25.09
CA THR A 647 2.37 39.13 -26.28
C THR A 647 3.56 38.20 -26.03
N ARG A 648 4.30 37.89 -27.09
CA ARG A 648 5.52 37.07 -26.98
C ARG A 648 6.62 37.78 -26.18
N GLU A 649 6.63 39.10 -26.20
CA GLU A 649 7.59 39.97 -25.49
C GLU A 649 7.16 40.26 -24.05
N ASN A 650 5.88 40.11 -23.73
CA ASN A 650 5.33 40.32 -22.39
C ASN A 650 4.52 39.08 -21.94
N PRO A 651 5.19 37.94 -21.69
CA PRO A 651 4.52 36.71 -21.30
C PRO A 651 3.97 36.79 -19.87
N LEU A 652 2.87 36.08 -19.62
CA LEU A 652 2.32 35.87 -18.28
C LEU A 652 3.13 34.80 -17.53
N ARG A 653 3.43 35.04 -16.25
CA ARG A 653 4.04 34.01 -15.40
C ARG A 653 2.95 33.06 -14.89
N VAL A 654 3.06 31.79 -15.26
CA VAL A 654 2.10 30.76 -14.88
C VAL A 654 2.82 29.64 -14.13
N ILE A 655 2.49 29.52 -12.85
CA ILE A 655 2.87 28.37 -12.03
C ILE A 655 1.79 27.30 -12.24
N VAL A 656 2.19 26.10 -12.63
CA VAL A 656 1.30 24.97 -12.90
C VAL A 656 1.49 23.92 -11.81
N GLY A 657 0.41 23.62 -11.09
CA GLY A 657 0.36 22.60 -10.06
C GLY A 657 -0.73 21.56 -10.31
N LEU A 658 -0.69 20.89 -11.47
CA LEU A 658 -1.63 19.81 -11.77
C LEU A 658 -1.20 18.52 -11.08
N GLY A 659 -2.15 17.83 -10.43
CA GLY A 659 -1.92 16.58 -9.71
C GLY A 659 -1.95 15.34 -10.60
N GLY A 660 -1.29 14.29 -10.14
CA GLY A 660 -1.33 12.97 -10.76
C GLY A 660 -0.92 12.92 -12.23
N ARG A 661 -1.64 12.14 -13.04
CA ARG A 661 -1.34 11.98 -14.47
C ARG A 661 -1.45 13.27 -15.29
N LEU A 662 -2.12 14.31 -14.79
CA LEU A 662 -2.19 15.60 -15.47
C LEU A 662 -0.86 16.37 -15.43
N SER A 663 0.03 16.04 -14.48
CA SER A 663 1.35 16.65 -14.39
C SER A 663 2.29 16.28 -15.54
N SER A 664 2.00 15.21 -16.29
CA SER A 664 2.79 14.79 -17.46
C SER A 664 2.40 15.47 -18.77
N LEU A 665 1.42 16.37 -18.74
CA LEU A 665 0.90 17.00 -19.95
C LEU A 665 1.86 18.09 -20.48
N PRO A 666 2.11 18.15 -21.80
CA PRO A 666 3.01 19.14 -22.41
C PRO A 666 2.31 20.50 -22.56
N ILE A 667 2.03 21.17 -21.43
CA ILE A 667 1.22 22.42 -21.41
C ILE A 667 1.83 23.51 -22.29
N ALA A 668 3.17 23.61 -22.35
CA ALA A 668 3.86 24.55 -23.23
C ALA A 668 3.41 24.45 -24.70
N ALA A 669 3.08 23.23 -25.14
CA ALA A 669 2.68 22.94 -26.50
C ALA A 669 1.19 23.18 -26.78
N PHE A 670 0.36 23.38 -25.75
CA PHE A 670 -1.08 23.46 -25.88
C PHE A 670 -1.53 24.65 -26.75
N PRO A 671 -2.40 24.41 -27.75
CA PRO A 671 -3.10 25.46 -28.46
C PRO A 671 -3.95 26.34 -27.52
N LEU A 672 -3.86 27.66 -27.69
CA LEU A 672 -4.75 28.60 -27.00
C LEU A 672 -6.03 28.86 -27.81
N ASP A 673 -6.00 28.62 -29.11
CA ASP A 673 -7.11 28.82 -30.02
C ASP A 673 -7.10 27.73 -31.10
N THR A 674 -8.27 27.46 -31.67
CA THR A 674 -8.48 26.52 -32.77
C THR A 674 -8.25 27.16 -34.13
N LYS A 675 -8.22 28.50 -34.21
CA LYS A 675 -8.12 29.25 -35.48
C LYS A 675 -6.81 30.00 -35.66
N SER A 676 -6.11 30.31 -34.57
CA SER A 676 -4.77 30.87 -34.60
C SER A 676 -3.79 29.81 -34.12
N SER A 677 -2.63 29.69 -34.77
CA SER A 677 -1.59 28.70 -34.41
C SER A 677 -0.90 28.99 -33.06
N VAL A 678 -1.47 29.88 -32.24
CA VAL A 678 -0.86 30.39 -31.02
C VAL A 678 -0.84 29.31 -29.94
N ARG A 679 0.35 29.02 -29.42
CA ARG A 679 0.57 28.06 -28.34
C ARG A 679 0.77 28.74 -26.98
N PHE A 680 0.58 27.99 -25.91
CA PHE A 680 0.75 28.44 -24.53
C PHE A 680 2.15 29.04 -24.27
N VAL A 681 3.21 28.39 -24.76
CA VAL A 681 4.61 28.84 -24.61
C VAL A 681 4.86 30.23 -25.22
N GLU A 682 4.07 30.64 -26.21
CA GLU A 682 4.18 31.97 -26.81
C GLU A 682 3.67 33.07 -25.88
N ARG A 683 2.77 32.74 -24.95
CA ARG A 683 2.09 33.72 -24.07
C ARG A 683 2.48 33.59 -22.60
N ALA A 684 3.22 32.56 -22.22
CA ALA A 684 3.54 32.30 -20.82
C ALA A 684 5.00 31.93 -20.55
N LEU A 685 5.46 32.26 -19.35
CA LEU A 685 6.59 31.65 -18.65
C LEU A 685 6.04 30.58 -17.72
N ILE A 686 6.37 29.32 -17.97
CA ILE A 686 5.72 28.18 -17.34
C ILE A 686 6.67 27.57 -16.31
N SER A 687 6.19 27.41 -15.09
CA SER A 687 6.91 26.69 -14.04
C SER A 687 6.02 25.65 -13.41
N TYR A 688 6.44 24.39 -13.42
CA TYR A 688 5.73 23.31 -12.76
C TYR A 688 6.11 23.30 -11.28
N VAL A 689 5.12 23.01 -10.43
CA VAL A 689 5.33 22.80 -9.00
C VAL A 689 4.56 21.55 -8.58
N PRO A 690 5.13 20.65 -7.76
CA PRO A 690 4.37 19.58 -7.14
C PRO A 690 3.39 20.18 -6.12
N SER A 691 3.06 19.47 -5.04
CA SER A 691 2.41 20.15 -3.91
C SER A 691 3.39 21.15 -3.28
N PHE A 692 2.91 22.34 -2.94
CA PHE A 692 3.71 23.29 -2.19
C PHE A 692 4.19 22.73 -0.84
N ALA A 693 3.41 21.83 -0.23
CA ALA A 693 3.80 21.12 0.98
C ALA A 693 5.04 20.26 0.76
N ALA A 694 5.19 19.66 -0.43
CA ALA A 694 6.32 18.80 -0.75
C ALA A 694 7.64 19.58 -0.87
N VAL A 695 7.60 20.80 -1.39
CA VAL A 695 8.80 21.62 -1.63
C VAL A 695 9.08 22.67 -0.56
N ALA A 696 8.13 22.93 0.34
CA ALA A 696 8.24 23.92 1.42
C ALA A 696 9.47 23.75 2.32
N SER A 697 9.89 22.51 2.59
CA SER A 697 11.07 22.21 3.41
C SER A 697 12.34 22.77 2.78
N THR A 698 12.39 22.84 1.45
CA THR A 698 13.55 23.40 0.77
C THR A 698 13.69 24.88 1.09
N TRP A 699 12.61 25.65 1.27
CA TRP A 699 12.60 27.13 1.36
C TRP A 699 13.42 27.74 2.49
N ARG A 700 13.68 27.00 3.56
CA ARG A 700 14.29 27.53 4.78
C ARG A 700 15.79 27.82 4.65
N ASP A 701 16.49 27.16 3.72
CA ASP A 701 17.95 27.03 3.82
C ASP A 701 18.79 27.77 2.77
N ALA A 702 18.21 28.59 1.87
CA ALA A 702 19.01 29.21 0.80
C ALA A 702 18.77 30.72 0.67
N PRO A 703 19.80 31.57 0.86
CA PRO A 703 19.77 32.90 0.30
C PRO A 703 19.78 32.79 -1.22
N MET A 704 18.73 33.28 -1.89
CA MET A 704 18.74 33.43 -3.34
C MET A 704 19.90 34.36 -3.71
N SER A 705 20.96 33.78 -4.29
CA SER A 705 22.02 34.58 -4.89
C SER A 705 21.46 35.24 -6.14
N LEU A 706 21.34 36.58 -6.13
CA LEU A 706 21.04 37.39 -7.31
C LEU A 706 22.20 37.41 -8.33
N SER A 707 23.02 36.36 -8.38
CA SER A 707 24.05 36.22 -9.40
C SER A 707 23.38 36.18 -10.77
N SER A 708 23.83 37.03 -11.69
CA SER A 708 23.37 37.03 -13.08
C SER A 708 23.95 35.86 -13.88
N LEU A 709 24.90 35.10 -13.33
CA LEU A 709 25.59 34.01 -14.04
C LEU A 709 25.66 32.73 -13.19
N TYR A 710 25.30 31.61 -13.83
CA TYR A 710 25.36 30.26 -13.26
C TYR A 710 26.17 29.36 -14.21
N PRO A 711 27.51 29.40 -14.14
CA PRO A 711 28.35 28.70 -15.11
C PRO A 711 28.10 27.18 -15.07
N LEU A 712 28.16 26.54 -16.24
CA LEU A 712 28.09 25.08 -16.36
C LEU A 712 29.35 24.45 -15.77
N SER A 713 29.25 24.06 -14.50
CA SER A 713 30.38 23.57 -13.72
C SER A 713 30.60 22.08 -13.93
N LEU A 714 29.52 21.33 -14.17
CA LEU A 714 29.56 19.88 -14.31
C LEU A 714 28.64 19.42 -15.44
N ALA A 715 29.14 18.55 -16.31
CA ALA A 715 28.33 17.77 -17.23
C ALA A 715 28.66 16.28 -17.07
N VAL A 716 27.64 15.49 -16.73
CA VAL A 716 27.74 14.04 -16.56
C VAL A 716 26.87 13.36 -17.61
N VAL A 717 27.47 12.46 -18.39
CA VAL A 717 26.76 11.60 -19.33
C VAL A 717 26.96 10.16 -18.87
N THR A 718 25.91 9.53 -18.34
CA THR A 718 25.97 8.16 -17.79
C THR A 718 25.43 7.15 -18.82
N PRO A 719 26.31 6.48 -19.58
CA PRO A 719 25.90 5.35 -20.38
C PRO A 719 25.49 4.18 -19.47
N ASN A 720 24.54 3.34 -19.93
CA ASN A 720 24.15 2.11 -19.25
C ASN A 720 25.22 1.01 -19.46
N GLU A 721 26.44 1.27 -19.00
CA GLU A 721 27.60 0.39 -19.14
C GLU A 721 27.97 -0.26 -17.80
N THR A 722 28.16 -1.58 -17.82
CA THR A 722 28.88 -2.29 -16.77
C THR A 722 30.32 -2.51 -17.24
N ARG A 723 31.28 -2.56 -16.31
CA ARG A 723 32.73 -2.65 -16.62
C ARG A 723 33.10 -3.84 -17.54
N ASP A 724 32.28 -4.89 -17.53
CA ASP A 724 32.58 -6.19 -18.15
C ASP A 724 31.65 -6.58 -19.32
N THR A 725 30.63 -5.77 -19.65
CA THR A 725 29.68 -6.12 -20.72
C THR A 725 29.85 -5.19 -21.92
N PRO A 726 30.23 -5.69 -23.12
CA PRO A 726 30.20 -4.88 -24.33
C PRO A 726 28.77 -4.39 -24.58
N PRO A 727 28.57 -3.19 -25.17
CA PRO A 727 27.25 -2.63 -25.41
C PRO A 727 26.48 -3.53 -26.37
N LYS A 728 25.65 -4.43 -25.82
CA LYS A 728 24.75 -5.27 -26.62
C LYS A 728 23.57 -4.47 -27.16
N ASP A 729 23.22 -3.36 -26.50
CA ASP A 729 22.26 -2.39 -26.99
C ASP A 729 23.01 -1.22 -27.65
N ARG A 730 23.19 -1.32 -28.97
CA ARG A 730 23.67 -0.24 -29.85
C ARG A 730 22.64 0.90 -29.97
N LEU A 731 22.20 1.49 -28.86
CA LEU A 731 21.69 2.85 -28.94
C LEU A 731 22.93 3.76 -29.08
N THR A 732 23.10 4.24 -30.30
CA THR A 732 24.10 5.22 -30.74
C THR A 732 24.05 6.44 -29.83
N TYR A 733 25.05 6.59 -28.95
CA TYR A 733 25.28 7.70 -28.04
C TYR A 733 25.28 9.08 -28.71
N ALA A 734 24.12 9.61 -29.08
CA ALA A 734 23.98 10.96 -29.62
C ALA A 734 24.22 12.02 -28.54
N ALA A 735 23.99 11.67 -27.26
CA ALA A 735 24.22 12.52 -26.10
C ALA A 735 25.66 13.09 -26.07
N ARG A 736 25.81 14.33 -26.51
CA ARG A 736 27.07 15.09 -26.54
C ARG A 736 27.23 15.88 -25.24
N PHE A 737 28.47 16.23 -24.87
CA PHE A 737 28.68 17.21 -23.80
C PHE A 737 28.41 18.61 -24.30
N PRO A 738 27.73 19.47 -23.51
CA PRO A 738 27.72 20.88 -23.80
C PRO A 738 29.17 21.42 -23.86
N PRO A 739 29.54 22.19 -24.91
CA PRO A 739 30.94 22.46 -25.27
C PRO A 739 31.67 23.39 -24.29
N TYR A 740 31.00 23.96 -23.31
CA TYR A 740 31.56 24.91 -22.32
C TYR A 740 31.51 24.39 -20.87
N ALA A 741 31.17 23.11 -20.65
CA ALA A 741 31.21 22.53 -19.30
C ALA A 741 32.64 22.50 -18.75
N ARG A 742 32.85 23.01 -17.52
CA ARG A 742 34.16 23.06 -16.84
C ARG A 742 34.68 21.67 -16.51
N LYS A 743 33.85 20.82 -15.90
CA LYS A 743 34.14 19.40 -15.64
C LYS A 743 33.21 18.55 -16.49
N ARG A 744 33.76 17.53 -17.15
CA ARG A 744 33.01 16.58 -18.00
C ARG A 744 33.35 15.15 -17.59
N ARG A 745 32.33 14.32 -17.43
CA ARG A 745 32.49 12.90 -17.13
C ARG A 745 31.54 12.06 -17.98
N ARG A 746 32.11 11.14 -18.77
CA ARG A 746 31.39 10.14 -19.57
C ARG A 746 31.78 8.76 -19.05
N GLY A 747 30.88 7.80 -19.17
CA GLY A 747 31.21 6.41 -18.86
C GLY A 747 30.91 6.06 -17.41
N TYR A 748 31.85 5.36 -16.80
CA TYR A 748 31.71 4.77 -15.48
C TYR A 748 31.68 5.83 -14.35
N VAL A 749 30.48 6.33 -14.04
CA VAL A 749 30.21 7.22 -12.90
C VAL A 749 29.30 6.46 -11.94
N ASN A 750 29.85 6.01 -10.82
CA ASN A 750 29.10 5.41 -9.72
C ASN A 750 28.71 6.51 -8.70
N GLN A 751 28.01 6.14 -7.63
CA GLN A 751 27.56 7.07 -6.58
C GLN A 751 28.72 7.79 -5.90
N GLU A 752 29.82 7.09 -5.59
CA GLU A 752 30.99 7.68 -4.92
C GLU A 752 31.63 8.77 -5.79
N VAL A 753 31.88 8.46 -7.06
CA VAL A 753 32.45 9.44 -8.01
C VAL A 753 31.51 10.62 -8.20
N LEU A 754 30.19 10.38 -8.28
CA LEU A 754 29.22 11.46 -8.41
C LEU A 754 29.19 12.35 -7.16
N LYS A 755 29.23 11.75 -5.96
CA LYS A 755 29.31 12.46 -4.68
C LYS A 755 30.53 13.39 -4.66
N GLU A 756 31.71 12.89 -5.00
CA GLU A 756 32.94 13.69 -5.06
C GLU A 756 32.84 14.85 -6.07
N LEU A 757 32.27 14.61 -7.26
CA LEU A 757 32.10 15.64 -8.28
C LEU A 757 31.19 16.76 -7.80
N LEU A 758 30.06 16.41 -7.19
CA LEU A 758 29.09 17.38 -6.65
C LEU A 758 29.68 18.19 -5.50
N GLN A 759 30.35 17.53 -4.55
CA GLN A 759 31.01 18.20 -3.42
C GLN A 759 32.14 19.14 -3.87
N SER A 760 32.71 18.92 -5.06
CA SER A 760 33.75 19.78 -5.63
C SER A 760 33.22 21.05 -6.34
N ILE A 761 31.91 21.28 -6.35
CA ILE A 761 31.28 22.48 -6.92
C ILE A 761 31.12 23.52 -5.81
N THR A 762 31.67 24.71 -6.02
CA THR A 762 31.59 25.83 -5.06
C THR A 762 30.85 27.01 -5.67
N GLY A 763 29.89 27.58 -4.94
CA GLY A 763 29.11 28.75 -5.36
C GLY A 763 27.99 28.45 -6.36
N PRO A 764 27.34 29.49 -6.92
CA PRO A 764 26.26 29.34 -7.90
C PRO A 764 26.75 28.63 -9.16
N ALA A 765 26.08 27.54 -9.55
CA ALA A 765 26.50 26.70 -10.66
C ALA A 765 25.31 26.02 -11.34
N THR A 766 25.52 25.68 -12.62
CA THR A 766 24.64 24.80 -13.39
C THR A 766 25.30 23.43 -13.53
N ALA A 767 24.52 22.35 -13.42
CA ALA A 767 24.93 21.00 -13.78
C ALA A 767 24.01 20.38 -14.84
N TYR A 768 24.59 19.60 -15.74
CA TYR A 768 23.89 18.84 -16.77
C TYR A 768 24.08 17.35 -16.51
N PHE A 769 22.97 16.60 -16.43
CA PHE A 769 22.95 15.15 -16.31
C PHE A 769 22.19 14.58 -17.49
N ALA A 770 22.84 13.72 -18.27
CA ALA A 770 22.21 12.98 -19.35
C ALA A 770 22.42 11.48 -19.17
N GLY A 771 21.35 10.72 -19.35
CA GLY A 771 21.38 9.27 -19.23
C GLY A 771 20.00 8.66 -19.10
N HIS A 772 19.96 7.34 -19.01
CA HIS A 772 18.70 6.63 -18.78
C HIS A 772 18.22 6.87 -17.36
N VAL A 773 16.96 7.30 -17.22
CA VAL A 773 16.27 7.31 -15.93
C VAL A 773 15.44 6.04 -15.86
N HIS A 774 15.74 5.21 -14.87
CA HIS A 774 14.88 4.09 -14.55
C HIS A 774 13.67 4.63 -13.80
N GLN A 775 12.46 4.34 -14.28
CA GLN A 775 11.18 4.82 -13.71
C GLN A 775 10.81 4.17 -12.36
N GLY A 776 11.81 3.68 -11.63
CA GLY A 776 11.63 2.91 -10.40
C GLY A 776 10.91 1.57 -10.61
N GLU A 777 10.73 0.85 -9.52
CA GLU A 777 9.77 -0.25 -9.50
C GLU A 777 8.34 0.29 -9.62
N LEU A 778 7.44 -0.56 -10.11
CA LEU A 778 6.01 -0.28 -10.08
C LEU A 778 5.62 0.16 -8.67
N PHE A 779 5.10 1.38 -8.58
CA PHE A 779 4.58 1.97 -7.34
C PHE A 779 5.61 2.38 -6.26
N GLU A 780 6.90 2.41 -6.59
CA GLU A 780 7.94 3.02 -5.76
C GLU A 780 8.57 4.22 -6.48
N PRO A 781 7.88 5.37 -6.63
CA PRO A 781 8.41 6.52 -7.38
C PRO A 781 9.74 7.03 -6.84
N ALA A 782 9.98 6.92 -5.53
CA ALA A 782 11.25 7.28 -4.89
C ALA A 782 12.45 6.42 -5.33
N SER A 783 12.21 5.24 -5.91
CA SER A 783 13.24 4.39 -6.53
C SER A 783 13.53 4.77 -8.00
N SER A 784 12.75 5.72 -8.55
CA SER A 784 13.07 6.34 -9.82
C SER A 784 14.37 7.12 -9.69
N GLY A 785 15.26 6.96 -10.66
CA GLY A 785 16.58 7.54 -10.56
C GLY A 785 17.38 7.45 -11.85
N LEU A 786 18.37 8.33 -11.94
CA LEU A 786 19.34 8.32 -13.02
C LEU A 786 20.20 7.06 -12.90
N MET A 787 20.27 6.25 -13.95
CA MET A 787 21.14 5.08 -13.98
C MET A 787 22.59 5.53 -13.96
N LEU A 788 23.35 4.96 -13.02
CA LEU A 788 24.78 5.13 -12.85
C LEU A 788 25.49 3.83 -13.26
N ALA A 789 26.82 3.83 -13.19
CA ALA A 789 27.63 2.65 -13.45
C ALA A 789 27.30 1.50 -12.48
N ASN A 790 27.65 0.25 -12.85
CA ASN A 790 27.41 -0.97 -12.04
C ASN A 790 25.95 -1.27 -11.71
N GLY A 791 25.00 -0.67 -12.42
CA GLY A 791 23.59 -0.80 -12.09
C GLY A 791 23.17 -0.03 -10.83
N GLU A 792 24.05 0.80 -10.29
CA GLU A 792 23.69 1.80 -9.27
C GLU A 792 22.74 2.84 -9.88
N ARG A 793 22.04 3.56 -9.02
CA ARG A 793 21.13 4.65 -9.42
C ARG A 793 21.43 5.87 -8.58
N LEU A 794 21.04 7.04 -9.06
CA LEU A 794 20.85 8.22 -8.23
C LEU A 794 19.34 8.43 -8.10
N THR A 795 18.79 7.87 -7.05
CA THR A 795 17.36 7.88 -6.72
C THR A 795 17.01 9.06 -5.85
N MET A 796 15.72 9.40 -5.77
CA MET A 796 15.25 10.38 -4.79
C MET A 796 15.66 9.99 -3.36
N ARG A 797 15.60 8.70 -3.02
CA ARG A 797 16.03 8.19 -1.69
C ARG A 797 17.47 8.57 -1.37
N GLU A 798 18.38 8.45 -2.33
CA GLU A 798 19.79 8.80 -2.12
C GLU A 798 20.01 10.31 -2.03
N LEU A 799 19.26 11.09 -2.81
CA LEU A 799 19.30 12.55 -2.78
C LEU A 799 18.81 13.13 -1.44
N LEU A 800 17.94 12.41 -0.74
CA LEU A 800 17.47 12.77 0.59
C LEU A 800 18.42 12.37 1.72
N ARG A 801 19.40 11.50 1.46
CA ARG A 801 20.36 11.11 2.51
C ARG A 801 21.18 12.32 2.95
N ARG A 802 21.43 12.35 4.26
CA ARG A 802 22.30 13.31 4.92
C ARG A 802 23.47 12.56 5.57
N ASP A 803 24.66 13.15 5.54
CA ASP A 803 25.82 12.67 6.29
C ASP A 803 25.62 12.96 7.80
N GLU A 804 26.50 12.45 8.68
CA GLU A 804 26.34 12.57 10.15
C GLU A 804 26.28 14.02 10.66
N ASP A 805 26.86 14.95 9.91
CA ASP A 805 26.85 16.39 10.19
C ASP A 805 25.59 17.10 9.68
N GLY A 806 24.63 16.36 9.10
CA GLY A 806 23.39 16.88 8.53
C GLY A 806 23.52 17.43 7.10
N THR A 807 24.71 17.39 6.50
CA THR A 807 24.91 17.87 5.12
C THR A 807 24.33 16.89 4.10
N ALA A 808 23.84 17.39 2.96
CA ALA A 808 23.34 16.55 1.89
C ALA A 808 24.45 15.65 1.32
N GLN A 809 24.20 14.34 1.25
CA GLN A 809 25.17 13.39 0.69
C GLN A 809 25.52 13.73 -0.77
N PHE A 810 24.53 14.20 -1.53
CA PHE A 810 24.66 14.64 -2.91
C PHE A 810 24.20 16.10 -3.01
N PRO A 811 25.06 17.09 -2.68
CA PRO A 811 24.66 18.49 -2.70
C PRO A 811 24.44 18.95 -4.14
N MET A 812 23.18 19.21 -4.50
CA MET A 812 22.84 19.59 -5.87
C MET A 812 23.17 21.07 -6.13
N PRO A 813 23.73 21.42 -7.31
CA PRO A 813 23.92 22.81 -7.71
C PRO A 813 22.59 23.55 -7.82
N SER A 814 22.64 24.89 -7.73
CA SER A 814 21.45 25.74 -7.81
C SER A 814 20.59 25.48 -9.07
N ARG A 815 21.23 25.18 -10.20
CA ARG A 815 20.56 24.93 -11.47
C ARG A 815 20.94 23.56 -12.03
N VAL A 816 19.94 22.78 -12.41
CA VAL A 816 20.16 21.42 -12.94
C VAL A 816 19.35 21.21 -14.22
N VAL A 817 19.99 20.66 -15.26
CA VAL A 817 19.32 20.10 -16.44
C VAL A 817 19.41 18.58 -16.36
N LEU A 818 18.26 17.92 -16.26
CA LEU A 818 18.08 16.47 -16.26
C LEU A 818 17.59 15.99 -17.63
N ALA A 819 18.52 15.70 -18.52
CA ALA A 819 18.28 15.15 -19.84
C ALA A 819 18.18 13.61 -19.79
N GLY A 820 17.12 13.11 -19.18
CA GLY A 820 16.84 11.67 -19.12
C GLY A 820 15.36 11.38 -19.26
N CYS A 821 15.00 10.24 -19.84
CA CYS A 821 13.62 9.86 -20.15
C CYS A 821 12.68 9.96 -18.94
N SER A 822 11.60 10.74 -19.05
CA SER A 822 10.62 11.00 -17.99
C SER A 822 11.28 11.31 -16.62
N SER A 823 12.31 12.17 -16.64
CA SER A 823 13.07 12.57 -15.45
C SER A 823 12.28 13.43 -14.46
N LEU A 824 11.12 13.96 -14.89
CA LEU A 824 10.09 14.50 -14.00
C LEU A 824 9.69 13.48 -12.91
N GLY A 825 9.70 12.18 -13.29
CA GLY A 825 9.33 11.04 -12.45
C GLY A 825 7.83 10.85 -12.28
N VAL A 826 7.03 11.36 -13.21
CA VAL A 826 5.59 11.06 -13.31
C VAL A 826 5.43 9.83 -14.19
N ARG A 827 4.88 8.76 -13.61
CA ARG A 827 4.61 7.53 -14.36
C ARG A 827 3.15 7.53 -14.84
N VAL A 828 2.96 7.71 -16.14
CA VAL A 828 1.64 7.56 -16.76
C VAL A 828 1.48 6.10 -17.19
N THR A 829 0.54 5.38 -16.59
CA THR A 829 0.13 4.07 -17.10
C THR A 829 -0.95 4.26 -18.16
N ALA A 830 -0.69 3.80 -19.39
CA ALA A 830 -1.65 3.88 -20.50
C ALA A 830 -2.81 2.85 -20.38
N THR A 831 -2.87 2.09 -19.29
CA THR A 831 -3.86 1.03 -19.09
C THR A 831 -5.20 1.59 -18.64
N ASP A 832 -6.27 1.22 -19.36
CA ASP A 832 -7.69 1.49 -19.09
C ASP A 832 -8.21 0.80 -17.82
N THR A 833 -7.52 0.92 -16.69
CA THR A 833 -8.11 0.50 -15.42
C THR A 833 -9.11 1.57 -14.99
N LYS A 834 -10.39 1.33 -15.32
CA LYS A 834 -11.53 2.06 -14.76
C LYS A 834 -11.31 2.28 -13.25
N GLY A 835 -10.93 3.49 -12.87
CA GLY A 835 -11.05 4.03 -11.52
C GLY A 835 -9.91 3.83 -10.50
N VAL A 836 -8.78 3.17 -10.81
CA VAL A 836 -7.82 2.77 -9.73
C VAL A 836 -6.41 3.37 -9.82
N ASP A 837 -5.93 3.79 -10.99
CA ASP A 837 -4.57 4.38 -11.15
C ASP A 837 -4.64 5.92 -11.29
N ARG A 838 -5.21 6.59 -10.28
CA ARG A 838 -5.21 8.07 -10.19
C ARG A 838 -4.29 8.51 -9.07
N GLN A 839 -3.01 8.21 -9.23
CA GLN A 839 -1.99 8.65 -8.27
C GLN A 839 -2.10 10.16 -8.12
N PHE A 840 -2.26 10.67 -6.90
CA PHE A 840 -2.37 12.11 -6.65
C PHE A 840 -1.01 12.80 -6.66
N GLU A 841 0.04 12.04 -6.38
CA GLU A 841 1.37 12.56 -6.16
C GLU A 841 2.24 12.56 -7.41
N TRP A 842 2.98 13.65 -7.57
CA TRP A 842 4.14 13.71 -8.44
C TRP A 842 5.38 13.71 -7.56
N PHE A 843 6.09 12.56 -7.49
CA PHE A 843 7.35 12.39 -6.77
C PHE A 843 8.35 11.65 -7.64
N GLY A 844 9.47 12.30 -7.92
CA GLY A 844 10.42 11.84 -8.93
C GLY A 844 11.83 12.35 -8.72
N LEU A 845 12.74 11.95 -9.60
CA LEU A 845 14.13 12.36 -9.57
C LEU A 845 14.28 13.88 -9.47
N ALA A 846 13.50 14.64 -10.26
CA ALA A 846 13.57 16.09 -10.25
C ALA A 846 13.22 16.72 -8.88
N ILE A 847 12.26 16.15 -8.14
CA ILE A 847 11.92 16.61 -6.79
C ILE A 847 13.02 16.24 -5.80
N GLY A 848 13.60 15.05 -5.93
CA GLY A 848 14.80 14.67 -5.17
C GLY A 848 15.94 15.67 -5.38
N VAL A 849 16.11 16.19 -6.60
CA VAL A 849 17.14 17.18 -6.93
C VAL A 849 16.86 18.53 -6.25
N LEU A 850 15.60 18.98 -6.20
CA LEU A 850 15.20 20.18 -5.43
C LEU A 850 15.46 19.99 -3.93
N LEU A 851 15.07 18.84 -3.37
CA LEU A 851 15.27 18.50 -1.96
C LEU A 851 16.74 18.28 -1.59
N ALA A 852 17.60 18.03 -2.58
CA ALA A 852 19.05 17.96 -2.44
C ALA A 852 19.75 19.32 -2.59
N GLY A 853 19.00 20.41 -2.79
CA GLY A 853 19.52 21.78 -2.74
C GLY A 853 19.36 22.60 -4.02
N ALA A 854 18.91 22.00 -5.13
CA ALA A 854 18.67 22.78 -6.35
C ALA A 854 17.52 23.79 -6.18
N HIS A 855 17.60 24.91 -6.88
CA HIS A 855 16.54 25.91 -6.97
C HIS A 855 15.69 25.69 -8.22
N ASP A 856 16.36 25.39 -9.33
CA ASP A 856 15.73 25.23 -10.63
C ASP A 856 16.18 23.93 -11.28
N VAL A 857 15.22 23.17 -11.77
CA VAL A 857 15.43 21.90 -12.46
C VAL A 857 14.69 21.95 -13.78
N ILE A 858 15.40 21.82 -14.89
CA ILE A 858 14.79 21.52 -16.19
C ILE A 858 14.88 20.02 -16.40
N CYS A 859 13.77 19.36 -16.65
CA CYS A 859 13.70 17.91 -16.84
C CYS A 859 12.69 17.56 -17.93
N THR A 860 12.49 16.27 -18.21
CA THR A 860 11.57 15.78 -19.26
C THR A 860 10.32 15.12 -18.67
N LEU A 861 9.17 15.35 -19.32
CA LEU A 861 7.86 14.81 -18.98
C LEU A 861 7.71 13.31 -19.30
N PHE A 862 8.32 12.87 -20.40
CA PHE A 862 8.12 11.54 -20.97
C PHE A 862 9.38 11.02 -21.68
N GLU A 863 9.35 9.78 -22.18
CA GLU A 863 10.52 9.15 -22.79
C GLU A 863 10.85 9.77 -24.15
N LEU A 864 12.11 10.17 -24.33
CA LEU A 864 12.62 10.75 -25.57
C LEU A 864 13.46 9.73 -26.36
N PRO A 865 13.48 9.83 -27.70
CA PRO A 865 14.43 9.11 -28.52
C PRO A 865 15.84 9.68 -28.33
N ASP A 866 16.83 8.79 -28.27
CA ASP A 866 18.25 9.15 -28.29
C ASP A 866 18.65 9.45 -29.74
N ILE A 867 18.42 10.69 -30.16
CA ILE A 867 18.73 11.21 -31.51
C ILE A 867 19.50 12.53 -31.39
N GLU A 868 20.15 12.93 -32.47
CA GLU A 868 20.95 14.16 -32.55
C GLU A 868 20.12 15.40 -32.18
N GLU A 869 18.87 15.46 -32.63
CA GLU A 869 17.95 16.55 -32.32
C GLU A 869 17.69 16.72 -30.82
N THR A 870 17.58 15.62 -30.05
CA THR A 870 17.41 15.67 -28.59
C THR A 870 18.65 16.27 -27.92
N SER A 871 19.84 15.88 -28.38
CA SER A 871 21.10 16.38 -27.83
C SER A 871 21.35 17.84 -28.16
N ASP A 872 20.96 18.28 -29.36
CA ASP A 872 21.08 19.68 -29.76
C ASP A 872 20.13 20.56 -28.94
N PHE A 873 18.91 20.08 -28.67
CA PHE A 873 17.97 20.78 -27.80
C PHE A 873 18.47 20.85 -26.35
N ASP A 874 19.00 19.76 -25.81
CA ASP A 874 19.66 19.73 -24.49
C ASP A 874 20.74 20.80 -24.36
N HIS A 875 21.58 20.94 -25.39
CA HIS A 875 22.68 21.89 -25.40
C HIS A 875 22.18 23.32 -25.46
N GLU A 876 21.18 23.60 -26.30
CA GLU A 876 20.57 24.93 -26.39
C GLU A 876 19.96 25.34 -25.04
N VAL A 877 19.16 24.47 -24.43
CA VAL A 877 18.55 24.71 -23.10
C VAL A 877 19.62 24.93 -22.04
N THR A 878 20.63 24.05 -21.98
CA THR A 878 21.72 24.16 -21.01
C THR A 878 22.49 25.47 -21.21
N THR A 879 22.71 25.90 -22.45
CA THR A 879 23.45 27.13 -22.76
C THR A 879 22.68 28.33 -22.23
N ARG A 880 21.39 28.41 -22.55
CA ARG A 880 20.52 29.50 -22.09
C ARG A 880 20.40 29.52 -20.57
N MET A 881 20.31 28.35 -19.92
CA MET A 881 20.20 28.25 -18.47
C MET A 881 21.45 28.83 -17.74
N THR A 882 22.63 28.82 -18.36
CA THR A 882 23.84 29.37 -17.74
C THR A 882 23.88 30.90 -17.68
N ILE A 883 23.15 31.57 -18.58
CA ILE A 883 23.19 33.03 -18.77
C ILE A 883 21.86 33.72 -18.42
N ALA A 884 20.74 32.99 -18.42
CA ALA A 884 19.44 33.58 -18.13
C ALA A 884 19.33 33.98 -16.65
N ALA A 885 18.72 35.13 -16.38
CA ALA A 885 18.34 35.49 -15.02
C ALA A 885 17.28 34.48 -14.49
N GLU A 886 16.36 34.06 -15.36
CA GLU A 886 15.29 33.14 -15.03
C GLU A 886 15.34 31.86 -15.90
N PRO A 887 15.38 30.66 -15.29
CA PRO A 887 15.42 29.41 -16.05
C PRO A 887 14.15 29.10 -16.85
N ALA A 888 12.98 29.58 -16.42
CA ALA A 888 11.75 29.47 -17.21
C ALA A 888 11.86 30.22 -18.56
N GLU A 889 12.51 31.39 -18.57
CA GLU A 889 12.80 32.13 -19.81
C GLU A 889 13.78 31.35 -20.70
N ALA A 890 14.84 30.78 -20.12
CA ALA A 890 15.80 29.98 -20.87
C ALA A 890 15.15 28.79 -21.60
N LEU A 891 14.28 28.06 -20.91
CA LEU A 891 13.53 26.95 -21.50
C LEU A 891 12.55 27.45 -22.57
N ARG A 892 11.76 28.48 -22.25
CA ARG A 892 10.79 29.07 -23.18
C ARG A 892 11.46 29.49 -24.49
N ASP A 893 12.60 30.17 -24.42
CA ASP A 893 13.31 30.62 -25.61
C ASP A 893 13.77 29.45 -26.49
N ALA A 894 14.28 28.37 -25.89
CA ALA A 894 14.65 27.17 -26.64
C ALA A 894 13.44 26.53 -27.31
N GLN A 895 12.31 26.42 -26.60
CA GLN A 895 11.05 25.88 -27.12
C GLN A 895 10.49 26.75 -28.25
N LEU A 896 10.49 28.07 -28.09
CA LEU A 896 10.05 29.02 -29.11
C LEU A 896 10.91 28.95 -30.37
N ARG A 897 12.23 28.77 -30.21
CA ARG A 897 13.13 28.59 -31.35
C ARG A 897 12.79 27.31 -32.12
N ALA A 898 12.61 26.19 -31.42
CA ALA A 898 12.21 24.93 -32.04
C ALA A 898 10.84 25.04 -32.75
N LEU A 899 9.88 25.71 -32.12
CA LEU A 899 8.57 26.00 -32.72
C LEU A 899 8.69 26.87 -33.98
N ASP A 900 9.49 27.94 -33.94
CA ASP A 900 9.72 28.80 -35.09
C ASP A 900 10.44 28.07 -36.24
N ASP A 901 11.42 27.21 -35.92
CA ASP A 901 12.10 26.38 -36.91
C ASP A 901 11.12 25.40 -37.57
N GLN A 902 10.24 24.77 -36.79
CA GLN A 902 9.18 23.88 -37.30
C GLN A 902 8.22 24.64 -38.23
N ARG A 903 7.81 25.85 -37.84
CA ARG A 903 6.97 26.75 -38.66
C ARG A 903 7.66 27.24 -39.93
N ARG A 904 9.00 27.32 -39.93
CA ARG A 904 9.82 27.59 -41.13
C ARG A 904 10.06 26.36 -42.00
N GLY A 905 9.42 25.23 -41.69
CA GLY A 905 9.51 24.00 -42.47
C GLY A 905 10.66 23.07 -42.09
N ALA A 906 11.34 23.31 -40.95
CA ALA A 906 12.32 22.36 -40.44
C ALA A 906 11.63 21.07 -39.97
N MET A 907 12.23 19.92 -40.28
CA MET A 907 11.73 18.61 -39.88
C MET A 907 12.10 18.30 -38.42
N ILE A 908 11.34 18.90 -37.50
CA ILE A 908 11.53 18.76 -36.06
C ILE A 908 10.57 17.70 -35.52
N THR A 909 11.05 16.88 -34.59
CA THR A 909 10.20 15.95 -33.82
C THR A 909 9.55 16.73 -32.68
N PRO A 910 8.21 16.95 -32.68
CA PRO A 910 7.55 17.79 -31.68
C PRO A 910 7.82 17.33 -30.25
N ALA A 911 7.79 16.02 -30.01
CA ALA A 911 8.05 15.42 -28.70
C ALA A 911 9.35 15.89 -28.02
N VAL A 912 10.40 16.24 -28.78
CA VAL A 912 11.69 16.69 -28.21
C VAL A 912 11.47 17.96 -27.40
N TRP A 913 11.07 19.07 -28.03
CA TRP A 913 10.96 20.36 -27.34
C TRP A 913 9.77 20.42 -26.36
N GLN A 914 8.71 19.65 -26.63
CA GLN A 914 7.49 19.61 -25.82
C GLN A 914 7.66 18.86 -24.50
N SER A 915 8.65 17.96 -24.44
CA SER A 915 8.89 17.17 -23.24
C SER A 915 9.56 17.95 -22.11
N TYR A 916 10.26 19.05 -22.40
CA TYR A 916 11.04 19.75 -21.38
C TYR A 916 10.15 20.67 -20.56
N VAL A 917 10.30 20.59 -19.24
CA VAL A 917 9.60 21.44 -18.27
C VAL A 917 10.57 21.98 -17.25
N HIS A 918 10.27 23.17 -16.77
CA HIS A 918 10.97 23.82 -15.68
C HIS A 918 10.22 23.56 -14.38
N ILE A 919 10.92 23.09 -13.36
CA ILE A 919 10.43 22.92 -12.00
C ILE A 919 11.31 23.77 -11.11
N CYS A 920 10.69 24.40 -10.12
CA CYS A 920 11.38 25.33 -9.26
C CYS A 920 10.94 25.18 -7.82
N ARG A 921 11.87 25.47 -6.92
CA ARG A 921 11.73 25.45 -5.47
C ARG A 921 10.68 26.41 -4.93
#